data_AF-A0A5N6TY95-F1
#
_entry.id   AF-A0A5N6TY95-F1
#
_cell.length_a   1.000
_cell.length_b   1.000
_cell.length_c   1.000
_cell.angle_alpha   90.00
_cell.angle_beta   90.00
_cell.angle_gamma   90.00
#
_symmetry.space_group_name_H-M   'P 1'
#
loop_
_entity.id
_entity.type
_entity.pdbx_description
1 polymer ?
#
loop_
_entity_poly.entity_id
_entity_poly.type
_entity_poly.pdbx_seq_one_letter_code
_entity_poly.pdbx_strand_id
1 'polypeptide(L)'
;MLRKLFNKEKLPEGLVHEAQDLTQLDQKDLTAIIRRLLKQDPRNYDDMYTIFLRAKSDGLYRHMQKHTEATARLRCLTQLDQATVDTQLSATTPPDNILHALERIVQAGTLRDDFGRQAMLQFVLSSSHHKAVDCYNNQRSLVQMIEAARRNHHISDRTARTAKQAYCSLVDPLSIQEIRVAEGILDDQSYKLYHAIEERGLGSNKVSLMREWSGLYDDNIYRDEIQDIIDKGYGHSMKQAQTEHLARRLMKKYHVDRAQANAEIDRYEGDMEKAGKACEHHAKLAKEQLQTETIVPTRDTRSCPNITPRTRVISVLGIDELNASSVAASPSLGDGWMVSDFYLWMNVLHGMGKSQEWITTMSPHYLVNKYGLKDEVTMKAVDEPDVVKPVQTRWASGFVHGDPFENRKVVLDENLATQLQSRITQGPKGLALRDFFLDRVEATVADAAKNGDTVLIMIFSHGDYDTEGGLALGVDIEISSKYEPGDLLKPSHIASVLHKYPNVKCTIFMTSCYSGHWVETTEFNGSQLKPLILAASGRDQESFGFVWSHSQRHAGGLFSSATISELLKEPSQLPDDADQDTSRQYRHVINSLVGEMNRLCLPINIDEGYGSSPVFTDNESQERFWRRTGYSLYQYKANYDKLQTIPASDPHPKRDRKRFHAMFVDDSDPAIVAWNKRHPGILDVDYPEATGGYGGTLRGLVSFGTIRYLINIYLRSNPGFHTVEHRALMATIRLFYENSLNHDRKLVLRRELIHRLRVNKNANQYSKLLGLYRLPAIEQWTQALTAGNYDYRTFSKYAEKIARSGLFHAAKSRDGRHVPYYRKPSLYLAAAMVSAKYNEWEVEIAIKKLLNHRFGDNVTAHYTKTARYSRSVASIKSILRDSWNTSRTTPPSRTPLANIEWH
;
A
#
# COMPACT_ATOMS: atom_id res chain seq x y z
N MET A 1 -87.78 -11.20 22.92
CA MET A 1 -88.54 -11.79 21.80
C MET A 1 -87.70 -11.95 20.52
N LEU A 2 -86.92 -10.96 20.08
CA LEU A 2 -86.08 -11.04 18.85
C LEU A 2 -85.10 -12.24 18.80
N ARG A 3 -84.43 -12.62 19.90
CA ARG A 3 -83.56 -13.82 19.95
C ARG A 3 -84.29 -15.17 19.76
N LYS A 4 -85.61 -15.25 20.02
CA LYS A 4 -86.43 -16.46 19.78
C LYS A 4 -86.99 -16.52 18.35
N LEU A 5 -87.08 -15.38 17.64
CA LEU A 5 -87.50 -15.31 16.22
C LEU A 5 -86.37 -15.80 15.28
N PHE A 6 -85.13 -15.35 15.48
CA PHE A 6 -83.98 -15.76 14.66
C PHE A 6 -83.51 -17.22 14.85
N ASN A 7 -83.99 -17.92 15.87
CA ASN A 7 -83.71 -19.36 16.05
C ASN A 7 -84.74 -20.26 15.34
N LYS A 8 -85.79 -19.70 14.73
CA LYS A 8 -86.85 -20.44 14.01
C LYS A 8 -86.99 -20.06 12.53
N GLU A 9 -86.24 -19.08 12.02
CA GLU A 9 -86.21 -18.76 10.58
C GLU A 9 -85.53 -19.90 9.80
N LYS A 10 -86.29 -20.53 8.89
CA LYS A 10 -85.76 -21.50 7.93
C LYS A 10 -84.87 -20.75 6.95
N LEU A 11 -83.58 -21.12 6.90
CA LEU A 11 -82.69 -20.64 5.84
C LEU A 11 -83.23 -21.10 4.48
N PRO A 12 -83.11 -20.28 3.43
CA PRO A 12 -83.47 -20.70 2.08
C PRO A 12 -82.65 -21.94 1.68
N GLU A 13 -83.31 -23.05 1.37
CA GLU A 13 -82.64 -24.32 1.05
C GLU A 13 -81.74 -24.19 -0.20
N GLY A 14 -82.13 -23.35 -1.16
CA GLY A 14 -81.34 -23.05 -2.35
C GLY A 14 -79.99 -22.40 -2.04
N LEU A 15 -79.92 -21.53 -1.03
CA LEU A 15 -78.69 -20.82 -0.66
C LEU A 15 -77.65 -21.78 -0.08
N VAL A 16 -78.08 -22.73 0.75
CA VAL A 16 -77.17 -23.73 1.35
C VAL A 16 -76.66 -24.69 0.29
N HIS A 17 -77.52 -25.08 -0.66
CA HIS A 17 -77.13 -25.96 -1.75
C HIS A 17 -76.14 -25.27 -2.72
N GLU A 18 -76.39 -24.00 -3.06
CA GLU A 18 -75.47 -23.21 -3.89
C GLU A 18 -74.12 -23.00 -3.20
N ALA A 19 -74.13 -22.66 -1.91
CA ALA A 19 -72.90 -22.55 -1.12
C ALA A 19 -72.15 -23.88 -1.08
N GLN A 20 -72.85 -25.02 -0.94
CA GLN A 20 -72.22 -26.34 -1.00
C GLN A 20 -71.55 -26.60 -2.35
N ASP A 21 -72.24 -26.31 -3.45
CA ASP A 21 -71.69 -26.53 -4.78
C ASP A 21 -70.41 -25.71 -5.02
N LEU A 22 -70.43 -24.43 -4.65
CA LEU A 22 -69.32 -23.51 -4.91
C LEU A 22 -68.14 -23.71 -3.95
N THR A 23 -68.41 -24.05 -2.68
CA THR A 23 -67.37 -24.20 -1.64
C THR A 23 -66.85 -25.63 -1.50
N GLN A 24 -67.62 -26.62 -1.97
CA GLN A 24 -67.38 -28.06 -1.84
C GLN A 24 -67.31 -28.56 -0.39
N LEU A 25 -67.98 -27.87 0.55
CA LEU A 25 -68.05 -28.24 1.96
C LEU A 25 -69.41 -28.88 2.32
N ASP A 26 -69.47 -29.61 3.44
CA ASP A 26 -70.70 -30.27 3.88
C ASP A 26 -71.81 -29.27 4.26
N GLN A 27 -73.05 -29.56 3.87
CA GLN A 27 -74.20 -28.67 4.12
C GLN A 27 -74.39 -28.36 5.60
N LYS A 28 -74.08 -29.30 6.51
CA LYS A 28 -74.27 -29.10 7.95
C LYS A 28 -73.38 -27.99 8.48
N ASP A 29 -72.11 -27.96 8.04
CA ASP A 29 -71.13 -26.95 8.43
C ASP A 29 -71.47 -25.59 7.80
N LEU A 30 -71.85 -25.58 6.53
CA LEU A 30 -72.27 -24.37 5.82
C LEU A 30 -73.55 -23.77 6.42
N THR A 31 -74.54 -24.60 6.77
CA THR A 31 -75.76 -24.15 7.45
C THR A 31 -75.42 -23.48 8.79
N ALA A 32 -74.48 -24.04 9.55
CA ALA A 32 -74.05 -23.45 10.82
C ALA A 32 -73.32 -22.11 10.63
N ILE A 33 -72.50 -21.99 9.58
CA ILE A 33 -71.79 -20.76 9.21
C ILE A 33 -72.78 -19.67 8.77
N ILE A 34 -73.68 -20.00 7.85
CA ILE A 34 -74.66 -19.05 7.30
C ILE A 34 -75.60 -18.54 8.41
N ARG A 35 -76.08 -19.41 9.31
CA ARG A 35 -76.87 -18.97 10.48
C ARG A 35 -76.08 -18.03 11.41
N ARG A 36 -74.77 -18.24 11.52
CA ARG A 36 -73.91 -17.38 12.35
C ARG A 36 -73.69 -16.03 11.68
N LEU A 37 -73.45 -16.01 10.37
CA LEU A 37 -73.34 -14.79 9.56
C LEU A 37 -74.67 -14.01 9.58
N LEU A 38 -75.81 -14.66 9.38
CA LEU A 38 -77.13 -14.02 9.46
C LEU A 38 -77.37 -13.32 10.81
N LYS A 39 -76.82 -13.85 11.91
CA LYS A 39 -76.90 -13.22 13.24
C LYS A 39 -75.89 -12.09 13.45
N GLN A 40 -74.74 -12.12 12.78
CA GLN A 40 -73.63 -11.19 13.00
C GLN A 40 -73.63 -10.03 12.01
N ASP A 41 -73.92 -10.32 10.74
CA ASP A 41 -74.01 -9.36 9.64
C ASP A 41 -75.16 -9.78 8.71
N PRO A 42 -76.41 -9.42 9.05
CA PRO A 42 -77.61 -9.84 8.32
C PRO A 42 -77.70 -9.31 6.88
N ARG A 43 -76.79 -8.42 6.47
CA ARG A 43 -76.79 -7.80 5.14
C ARG A 43 -75.89 -8.50 4.13
N ASN A 44 -75.03 -9.42 4.58
CA ASN A 44 -74.03 -10.09 3.73
C ASN A 44 -74.02 -11.62 3.94
N TYR A 45 -75.08 -12.18 4.53
CA TYR A 45 -75.12 -13.60 4.88
C TYR A 45 -75.31 -14.53 3.69
N ASP A 46 -75.69 -13.98 2.53
CA ASP A 46 -75.89 -14.62 1.24
C ASP A 46 -74.73 -14.37 0.24
N ASP A 47 -73.71 -13.62 0.64
CA ASP A 47 -72.50 -13.39 -0.16
C ASP A 47 -71.58 -14.63 -0.09
N MET A 48 -71.47 -15.35 -1.22
CA MET A 48 -70.75 -16.63 -1.32
C MET A 48 -69.28 -16.52 -0.92
N TYR A 49 -68.61 -15.43 -1.28
CA TYR A 49 -67.21 -15.22 -0.92
C TYR A 49 -67.03 -14.96 0.58
N THR A 50 -67.97 -14.25 1.19
CA THR A 50 -68.00 -14.00 2.64
C THR A 50 -68.24 -15.29 3.43
N ILE A 51 -69.14 -16.15 2.93
CA ILE A 51 -69.38 -17.50 3.46
C ILE A 51 -68.08 -18.32 3.39
N PHE A 52 -67.40 -18.33 2.24
CA PHE A 52 -66.12 -19.02 2.05
C PHE A 52 -65.03 -18.52 3.01
N LEU A 53 -64.85 -17.21 3.15
CA LEU A 53 -63.84 -16.62 4.05
C LEU A 53 -64.09 -17.04 5.51
N ARG A 54 -65.36 -17.09 5.92
CA ARG A 54 -65.73 -17.52 7.27
C ARG A 54 -65.45 -19.00 7.49
N ALA A 55 -65.81 -19.86 6.54
CA ALA A 55 -65.51 -21.29 6.55
C ALA A 55 -64.00 -21.56 6.66
N LYS A 56 -63.19 -20.80 5.92
CA LYS A 56 -61.73 -20.85 6.02
C LYS A 56 -61.22 -20.39 7.38
N SER A 57 -61.77 -19.32 7.95
CA SER A 57 -61.35 -18.83 9.27
C SER A 57 -61.64 -19.82 10.40
N ASP A 58 -62.73 -20.59 10.26
CA ASP A 58 -63.13 -21.63 11.21
C ASP A 58 -62.30 -22.92 11.02
N GLY A 59 -61.38 -22.94 10.05
CA GLY A 59 -60.40 -23.99 9.85
C GLY A 59 -60.86 -25.16 8.97
N LEU A 60 -62.02 -25.07 8.31
CA LEU A 60 -62.62 -26.18 7.56
C LEU A 60 -61.79 -26.60 6.33
N TYR A 61 -60.92 -25.74 5.82
CA TYR A 61 -60.01 -26.05 4.72
C TYR A 61 -58.59 -26.48 5.17
N ARG A 62 -58.31 -26.54 6.48
CA ARG A 62 -56.94 -26.75 7.00
C ARG A 62 -56.31 -28.09 6.58
N HIS A 63 -57.13 -29.09 6.28
CA HIS A 63 -56.70 -30.43 5.88
C HIS A 63 -56.95 -30.74 4.39
N MET A 64 -57.44 -29.76 3.62
CA MET A 64 -57.70 -29.93 2.19
C MET A 64 -56.48 -29.54 1.34
N GLN A 65 -56.42 -30.07 0.12
CA GLN A 65 -55.38 -29.70 -0.82
C GLN A 65 -55.52 -28.22 -1.24
N LYS A 66 -54.38 -27.55 -1.41
CA LYS A 66 -54.31 -26.11 -1.70
C LYS A 66 -55.04 -25.72 -2.99
N HIS A 67 -55.01 -26.59 -4.00
CA HIS A 67 -55.72 -26.39 -5.27
C HIS A 67 -57.24 -26.37 -5.06
N THR A 68 -57.78 -27.33 -4.32
CA THR A 68 -59.21 -27.39 -3.98
C THR A 68 -59.68 -26.14 -3.23
N GLU A 69 -58.84 -25.62 -2.31
CA GLU A 69 -59.13 -24.34 -1.63
C GLU A 69 -59.13 -23.15 -2.61
N ALA A 70 -58.24 -23.13 -3.61
CA ALA A 70 -58.16 -22.07 -4.60
C ALA A 70 -59.33 -22.11 -5.60
N THR A 71 -59.72 -23.29 -6.06
CA THR A 71 -60.90 -23.53 -6.89
C THR A 71 -62.16 -23.05 -6.20
N ALA A 72 -62.41 -23.51 -4.98
CA ALA A 72 -63.56 -23.07 -4.18
C ALA A 72 -63.55 -21.54 -4.00
N ARG A 73 -62.37 -20.96 -3.76
CA ARG A 73 -62.22 -19.51 -3.60
C ARG A 73 -62.59 -18.73 -4.86
N LEU A 74 -62.12 -19.15 -6.04
CA LEU A 74 -62.38 -18.43 -7.28
C LEU A 74 -63.84 -18.60 -7.72
N ARG A 75 -64.41 -19.80 -7.58
CA ARG A 75 -65.83 -20.04 -7.85
C ARG A 75 -66.74 -19.20 -6.98
N CYS A 76 -66.41 -19.00 -5.71
CA CYS A 76 -67.19 -18.12 -4.82
C CYS A 76 -67.09 -16.63 -5.20
N LEU A 77 -66.06 -16.20 -5.94
CA LEU A 77 -65.89 -14.83 -6.42
C LEU A 77 -66.60 -14.56 -7.75
N THR A 78 -66.69 -15.56 -8.63
CA THR A 78 -67.14 -15.39 -10.01
C THR A 78 -68.42 -16.15 -10.35
N GLN A 79 -68.82 -17.10 -9.49
CA GLN A 79 -69.94 -18.04 -9.69
C GLN A 79 -69.84 -18.90 -10.96
N LEU A 80 -68.62 -19.08 -11.47
CA LEU A 80 -68.37 -19.94 -12.63
C LEU A 80 -68.33 -21.43 -12.27
N ASP A 81 -68.53 -22.28 -13.28
CA ASP A 81 -68.45 -23.72 -13.12
C ASP A 81 -67.01 -24.18 -12.81
N GLN A 82 -66.89 -25.36 -12.22
CA GLN A 82 -65.62 -25.88 -11.73
C GLN A 82 -64.61 -26.17 -12.84
N ALA A 83 -65.06 -26.70 -13.98
CA ALA A 83 -64.16 -27.04 -15.07
C ALA A 83 -63.51 -25.78 -15.65
N THR A 84 -64.29 -24.71 -15.82
CA THR A 84 -63.79 -23.40 -16.27
C THR A 84 -62.80 -22.82 -15.26
N VAL A 85 -63.09 -22.88 -13.96
CA VAL A 85 -62.20 -22.34 -12.92
C VAL A 85 -60.91 -23.14 -12.78
N ASP A 86 -60.97 -24.47 -12.76
CA ASP A 86 -59.80 -25.35 -12.66
C ASP A 86 -58.88 -25.16 -13.88
N THR A 87 -59.46 -24.96 -15.06
CA THR A 87 -58.72 -24.65 -16.29
C THR A 87 -57.97 -23.33 -16.18
N GLN A 88 -58.63 -22.26 -15.70
CA GLN A 88 -58.00 -20.94 -15.57
C GLN A 88 -56.94 -20.90 -14.46
N LEU A 89 -57.18 -21.56 -13.32
CA LEU A 89 -56.23 -21.61 -12.19
C LEU A 89 -54.99 -22.44 -12.50
N SER A 90 -55.16 -23.58 -13.17
CA SER A 90 -54.05 -24.42 -13.63
C SER A 90 -53.15 -23.70 -14.64
N ALA A 91 -53.70 -22.72 -15.37
CA ALA A 91 -53.00 -21.92 -16.38
C ALA A 91 -52.32 -20.65 -15.83
N THR A 92 -52.35 -20.41 -14.52
CA THR A 92 -51.70 -19.24 -13.90
C THR A 92 -50.25 -19.52 -13.51
N THR A 93 -49.43 -18.45 -13.46
CA THR A 93 -48.02 -18.54 -13.01
C THR A 93 -47.79 -17.63 -11.79
N PRO A 94 -47.48 -18.17 -10.60
CA PRO A 94 -47.48 -19.60 -10.27
C PRO A 94 -48.91 -20.19 -10.27
N PRO A 95 -49.07 -21.53 -10.38
CA PRO A 95 -50.38 -22.18 -10.38
C PRO A 95 -51.22 -21.83 -9.17
N ASP A 96 -52.54 -21.78 -9.36
CA ASP A 96 -53.55 -21.40 -8.36
C ASP A 96 -53.49 -19.92 -7.93
N ASN A 97 -52.91 -19.03 -8.74
CA ASN A 97 -52.89 -17.59 -8.48
C ASN A 97 -54.22 -16.92 -8.90
N ILE A 98 -55.07 -16.67 -7.90
CA ILE A 98 -56.43 -16.13 -8.06
C ILE A 98 -56.49 -14.78 -8.80
N LEU A 99 -55.54 -13.86 -8.56
CA LEU A 99 -55.56 -12.53 -9.19
C LEU A 99 -55.26 -12.60 -10.69
N HIS A 100 -54.25 -13.41 -11.02
CA HIS A 100 -53.89 -13.66 -12.40
C HIS A 100 -55.01 -14.43 -13.13
N ALA A 101 -55.70 -15.36 -12.46
CA ALA A 101 -56.86 -16.07 -13.02
C ALA A 101 -58.03 -15.11 -13.32
N LEU A 102 -58.29 -14.15 -12.42
CA LEU A 102 -59.34 -13.14 -12.61
C LEU A 102 -59.02 -12.17 -13.76
N GLU A 103 -57.78 -11.68 -13.85
CA GLU A 103 -57.30 -10.85 -14.98
C GLU A 103 -57.53 -11.53 -16.33
N ARG A 104 -57.25 -12.83 -16.40
CA ARG A 104 -57.42 -13.63 -17.61
C ARG A 104 -58.88 -13.86 -17.96
N ILE A 105 -59.73 -14.17 -16.99
CA ILE A 105 -61.17 -14.38 -17.20
C ILE A 105 -61.84 -13.10 -17.75
N VAL A 106 -61.40 -11.93 -17.29
CA VAL A 106 -61.88 -10.62 -17.77
C VAL A 106 -61.37 -10.32 -19.18
N GLN A 107 -60.07 -10.53 -19.44
CA GLN A 107 -59.48 -10.33 -20.77
C GLN A 107 -60.06 -11.29 -21.83
N ALA A 108 -60.45 -12.51 -21.43
CA ALA A 108 -61.12 -13.49 -22.29
C ALA A 108 -62.61 -13.15 -22.57
N GLY A 109 -63.16 -12.09 -21.96
CA GLY A 109 -64.54 -11.65 -22.15
C GLY A 109 -65.60 -12.57 -21.54
N THR A 110 -65.20 -13.59 -20.77
CA THR A 110 -66.10 -14.55 -20.12
C THR A 110 -66.89 -13.90 -18.97
N LEU A 111 -66.36 -12.82 -18.38
CA LEU A 111 -67.08 -11.92 -17.47
C LEU A 111 -66.99 -10.47 -17.95
N ARG A 112 -68.01 -9.67 -17.60
CA ARG A 112 -68.02 -8.22 -17.87
C ARG A 112 -66.95 -7.51 -17.04
N ASP A 113 -66.23 -6.57 -17.67
CA ASP A 113 -65.06 -5.88 -17.09
C ASP A 113 -65.33 -5.23 -15.73
N ASP A 114 -66.45 -4.52 -15.56
CA ASP A 114 -66.81 -3.89 -14.27
C ASP A 114 -66.98 -4.92 -13.14
N PHE A 115 -67.62 -6.05 -13.44
CA PHE A 115 -67.87 -7.10 -12.44
C PHE A 115 -66.58 -7.85 -12.09
N GLY A 116 -65.73 -8.11 -13.09
CA GLY A 116 -64.42 -8.71 -12.86
C GLY A 116 -63.50 -7.86 -11.99
N ARG A 117 -63.47 -6.54 -12.23
CA ARG A 117 -62.69 -5.60 -11.40
C ARG A 117 -63.22 -5.50 -9.98
N GLN A 118 -64.54 -5.56 -9.80
CA GLN A 118 -65.15 -5.63 -8.47
C GLN A 118 -64.80 -6.92 -7.73
N ALA A 119 -64.79 -8.07 -8.41
CA ALA A 119 -64.37 -9.36 -7.85
C ALA A 119 -62.88 -9.39 -7.48
N MET A 120 -62.00 -8.80 -8.31
CA MET A 120 -60.57 -8.63 -7.99
C MET A 120 -60.37 -7.76 -6.74
N LEU A 121 -61.13 -6.67 -6.63
CA LEU A 121 -61.09 -5.80 -5.47
C LEU A 121 -61.62 -6.52 -4.22
N GLN A 122 -62.72 -7.28 -4.35
CA GLN A 122 -63.29 -8.08 -3.28
C GLN A 122 -62.28 -9.12 -2.74
N PHE A 123 -61.54 -9.78 -3.63
CA PHE A 123 -60.48 -10.72 -3.29
C PHE A 123 -59.30 -10.04 -2.56
N VAL A 124 -58.79 -8.94 -3.13
CA VAL A 124 -57.64 -8.19 -2.60
C VAL A 124 -57.94 -7.59 -1.22
N LEU A 125 -59.18 -7.14 -1.00
CA LEU A 125 -59.64 -6.56 0.24
C LEU A 125 -60.11 -7.62 1.26
N SER A 126 -60.37 -8.87 0.82
CA SER A 126 -60.96 -9.95 1.61
C SER A 126 -62.27 -9.52 2.31
N SER A 127 -63.18 -8.89 1.55
CA SER A 127 -64.44 -8.30 2.06
C SER A 127 -65.68 -8.80 1.30
N SER A 128 -66.88 -8.36 1.70
CA SER A 128 -68.13 -8.63 0.95
C SER A 128 -68.23 -7.79 -0.33
N HIS A 129 -69.06 -8.23 -1.25
CA HIS A 129 -69.23 -7.65 -2.58
C HIS A 129 -69.72 -6.20 -2.51
N HIS A 130 -70.71 -5.92 -1.66
CA HIS A 130 -71.22 -4.57 -1.42
C HIS A 130 -70.11 -3.59 -1.03
N LYS A 131 -69.20 -3.98 -0.13
CA LYS A 131 -68.09 -3.13 0.31
C LYS A 131 -67.07 -2.89 -0.80
N ALA A 132 -66.87 -3.86 -1.69
CA ALA A 132 -66.01 -3.71 -2.85
C ALA A 132 -66.63 -2.76 -3.89
N VAL A 133 -67.94 -2.87 -4.15
CA VAL A 133 -68.69 -1.96 -5.03
C VAL A 133 -68.66 -0.52 -4.50
N ASP A 134 -68.81 -0.32 -3.18
CA ASP A 134 -68.72 1.01 -2.57
C ASP A 134 -67.33 1.66 -2.76
N CYS A 135 -66.25 0.87 -2.76
CA CYS A 135 -64.88 1.35 -3.00
C CYS A 135 -64.58 1.58 -4.48
N TYR A 136 -65.42 1.07 -5.40
CA TYR A 136 -65.26 1.17 -6.85
C TYR A 136 -65.78 2.51 -7.42
N ASN A 137 -66.85 3.06 -6.85
CA ASN A 137 -67.49 4.27 -7.38
C ASN A 137 -66.60 5.53 -7.18
N ASN A 138 -66.19 6.16 -8.30
CA ASN A 138 -65.37 7.39 -8.43
C ASN A 138 -63.83 7.31 -8.36
N GLN A 139 -63.14 6.17 -8.59
CA GLN A 139 -61.65 6.09 -8.60
C GLN A 139 -61.04 5.39 -9.83
N ARG A 140 -59.82 5.81 -10.26
CA ARG A 140 -59.21 5.40 -11.55
C ARG A 140 -57.98 4.47 -11.47
N SER A 141 -57.39 4.19 -10.30
CA SER A 141 -56.22 3.30 -10.20
C SER A 141 -56.26 2.38 -8.97
N LEU A 142 -55.70 1.17 -9.12
CA LEU A 142 -55.83 0.12 -8.11
C LEU A 142 -55.28 0.56 -6.74
N VAL A 143 -54.14 1.26 -6.67
CA VAL A 143 -53.66 1.83 -5.38
C VAL A 143 -54.54 2.91 -4.80
N GLN A 144 -55.19 3.72 -5.61
CA GLN A 144 -56.07 4.76 -5.08
C GLN A 144 -57.38 4.17 -4.54
N MET A 145 -57.85 3.07 -5.13
CA MET A 145 -59.02 2.31 -4.66
C MET A 145 -58.69 1.54 -3.37
N ILE A 146 -57.49 0.99 -3.31
CA ILE A 146 -56.92 0.31 -2.15
C ILE A 146 -56.64 1.28 -1.00
N GLU A 147 -56.25 2.52 -1.32
CA GLU A 147 -56.08 3.63 -0.37
C GLU A 147 -57.41 4.31 0.01
N ALA A 148 -58.44 4.25 -0.83
CA ALA A 148 -59.79 4.71 -0.51
C ALA A 148 -60.50 3.73 0.44
N ALA A 149 -60.38 2.42 0.17
CA ALA A 149 -60.85 1.36 1.05
C ALA A 149 -60.13 1.39 2.41
N ARG A 150 -58.84 1.80 2.43
CA ARG A 150 -58.07 2.11 3.65
C ARG A 150 -58.58 3.34 4.39
N ARG A 151 -58.87 4.43 3.67
CA ARG A 151 -59.30 5.74 4.22
C ARG A 151 -60.73 5.75 4.76
N ASN A 152 -61.63 4.99 4.14
CA ASN A 152 -62.98 4.81 4.66
C ASN A 152 -63.02 3.79 5.81
N HIS A 153 -61.88 3.22 6.20
CA HIS A 153 -61.72 2.18 7.22
C HIS A 153 -62.41 0.86 6.86
N HIS A 154 -62.67 0.61 5.58
CA HIS A 154 -63.27 -0.63 5.09
C HIS A 154 -62.26 -1.79 5.13
N ILE A 155 -60.96 -1.47 5.02
CA ILE A 155 -59.85 -2.42 5.18
C ILE A 155 -58.75 -1.83 6.07
N SER A 156 -57.99 -2.71 6.72
CA SER A 156 -56.87 -2.30 7.56
C SER A 156 -55.70 -1.79 6.71
N ASP A 157 -54.85 -0.94 7.30
CA ASP A 157 -53.57 -0.50 6.71
C ASP A 157 -52.67 -1.65 6.26
N ARG A 158 -52.87 -2.85 6.82
CA ARG A 158 -52.16 -4.07 6.46
C ARG A 158 -52.66 -4.66 5.13
N THR A 159 -53.96 -4.66 4.91
CA THR A 159 -54.62 -5.13 3.69
C THR A 159 -54.36 -4.19 2.51
N ALA A 160 -54.21 -2.89 2.76
CA ALA A 160 -53.90 -1.91 1.73
C ALA A 160 -52.48 -2.06 1.13
N ARG A 161 -51.54 -2.58 1.90
CA ARG A 161 -50.17 -2.85 1.44
C ARG A 161 -50.08 -4.05 0.50
N THR A 162 -50.81 -5.12 0.77
CA THR A 162 -50.93 -6.30 -0.10
C THR A 162 -51.54 -5.98 -1.46
N ALA A 163 -52.31 -4.90 -1.49
CA ALA A 163 -53.08 -4.44 -2.60
C ALA A 163 -52.30 -3.39 -3.44
N LYS A 164 -51.42 -2.61 -2.81
CA LYS A 164 -50.38 -1.78 -3.47
C LYS A 164 -49.41 -2.57 -4.35
N GLN A 165 -49.19 -3.82 -4.02
CA GLN A 165 -48.47 -4.77 -4.86
C GLN A 165 -49.30 -5.25 -6.08
N ALA A 166 -50.56 -4.84 -6.20
CA ALA A 166 -51.39 -4.99 -7.38
C ALA A 166 -51.45 -3.68 -8.21
N TYR A 167 -50.51 -2.71 -8.07
CA TYR A 167 -50.55 -1.40 -8.75
C TYR A 167 -49.43 -0.90 -9.68
N CYS A 168 -48.15 -1.12 -9.45
CA CYS A 168 -47.06 -0.43 -10.16
C CYS A 168 -46.88 -0.64 -11.73
N SER A 169 -47.94 -0.83 -12.53
CA SER A 169 -48.07 -1.09 -14.01
C SER A 169 -48.70 0.19 -14.57
N LEU A 170 -49.00 1.13 -13.67
CA LEU A 170 -49.28 2.54 -13.78
C LEU A 170 -48.00 3.37 -13.93
N VAL A 171 -47.08 2.93 -14.77
CA VAL A 171 -45.78 3.57 -15.07
C VAL A 171 -45.72 3.88 -16.56
N ASP A 172 -44.87 4.82 -17.00
CA ASP A 172 -44.74 5.27 -18.40
C ASP A 172 -44.70 4.09 -19.40
N PRO A 173 -45.64 4.00 -20.38
CA PRO A 173 -45.74 2.93 -21.37
C PRO A 173 -44.50 2.73 -22.22
N LEU A 174 -43.70 3.75 -22.52
CA LEU A 174 -42.49 3.62 -23.35
C LEU A 174 -41.32 3.07 -22.56
N SER A 175 -41.14 3.49 -21.30
CA SER A 175 -40.23 2.80 -20.38
C SER A 175 -40.77 1.44 -19.97
N ILE A 176 -42.08 1.26 -19.81
CA ILE A 176 -42.70 -0.06 -19.66
C ILE A 176 -42.35 -0.86 -20.90
N GLN A 177 -42.49 -0.34 -22.12
CA GLN A 177 -42.10 -1.02 -23.36
C GLN A 177 -40.59 -1.31 -23.38
N GLU A 178 -39.73 -0.41 -22.94
CA GLU A 178 -38.28 -0.60 -22.89
C GLU A 178 -37.85 -1.54 -21.76
N ILE A 179 -38.57 -1.60 -20.65
CA ILE A 179 -38.40 -2.60 -19.58
C ILE A 179 -38.94 -3.94 -20.05
N ARG A 180 -40.06 -3.93 -20.76
CA ARG A 180 -40.69 -5.09 -21.36
C ARG A 180 -39.86 -5.68 -22.49
N VAL A 181 -39.18 -4.83 -23.26
CA VAL A 181 -38.28 -5.23 -24.36
C VAL A 181 -36.90 -5.60 -23.83
N ALA A 182 -36.31 -4.80 -22.93
CA ALA A 182 -34.96 -5.05 -22.42
C ALA A 182 -34.89 -6.18 -21.37
N GLU A 183 -35.94 -6.38 -20.58
CA GLU A 183 -36.00 -7.50 -19.61
C GLU A 183 -36.82 -8.67 -20.14
N GLY A 184 -37.34 -8.52 -21.37
CA GLY A 184 -38.30 -9.47 -21.91
C GLY A 184 -39.52 -9.64 -20.99
N ILE A 185 -39.84 -8.63 -20.16
CA ILE A 185 -41.00 -8.64 -19.29
C ILE A 185 -42.21 -8.51 -20.20
N LEU A 186 -43.00 -9.56 -20.33
CA LEU A 186 -44.13 -9.55 -21.24
C LEU A 186 -45.33 -8.83 -20.61
N ASP A 187 -46.35 -8.52 -21.41
CA ASP A 187 -47.41 -7.53 -21.10
C ASP A 187 -48.28 -7.80 -19.85
N ASP A 188 -48.19 -9.01 -19.31
CA ASP A 188 -49.02 -9.58 -18.23
C ASP A 188 -48.27 -9.75 -16.90
N GLN A 189 -46.98 -9.38 -16.83
CA GLN A 189 -46.15 -9.58 -15.65
C GLN A 189 -46.25 -8.43 -14.64
N SER A 190 -47.46 -8.03 -14.22
CA SER A 190 -47.74 -6.80 -13.46
C SER A 190 -46.92 -6.63 -12.18
N TYR A 191 -46.83 -7.59 -11.27
CA TYR A 191 -46.00 -7.48 -10.06
C TYR A 191 -44.50 -7.44 -10.35
N LYS A 192 -44.01 -8.04 -11.43
CA LYS A 192 -42.60 -7.97 -11.85
C LYS A 192 -42.30 -6.77 -12.70
N LEU A 193 -43.29 -6.25 -13.42
CA LEU A 193 -43.28 -4.93 -13.99
C LEU A 193 -43.26 -3.95 -12.83
N TYR A 194 -44.07 -4.16 -11.79
CA TYR A 194 -44.10 -3.32 -10.61
C TYR A 194 -42.80 -3.35 -9.84
N HIS A 195 -42.22 -4.55 -9.74
CA HIS A 195 -40.96 -4.84 -9.09
C HIS A 195 -39.78 -4.51 -9.99
N ALA A 196 -39.89 -4.44 -11.32
CA ALA A 196 -38.86 -3.97 -12.26
C ALA A 196 -38.94 -2.46 -12.45
N ILE A 197 -40.10 -1.89 -12.22
CA ILE A 197 -40.35 -0.45 -12.10
C ILE A 197 -39.89 0.01 -10.73
N GLU A 198 -40.03 -0.79 -9.70
CA GLU A 198 -39.40 -0.55 -8.39
C GLU A 198 -37.89 -0.91 -8.39
N GLU A 199 -37.42 -1.99 -9.06
CA GLU A 199 -36.00 -2.45 -9.08
C GLU A 199 -35.13 -1.63 -10.03
N ARG A 200 -35.65 -1.22 -11.19
CA ARG A 200 -35.00 -0.21 -12.03
C ARG A 200 -35.21 1.20 -11.49
N GLY A 201 -35.87 1.36 -10.34
CA GLY A 201 -36.03 2.61 -9.59
C GLY A 201 -37.02 3.63 -10.14
N LEU A 202 -37.84 3.29 -11.14
CA LEU A 202 -38.81 4.14 -11.85
C LEU A 202 -40.05 4.53 -11.02
N GLY A 203 -40.28 3.83 -9.91
CA GLY A 203 -41.15 4.27 -8.82
C GLY A 203 -40.43 5.12 -7.75
N SER A 204 -39.11 5.29 -7.84
CA SER A 204 -38.29 6.10 -6.94
C SER A 204 -37.95 7.47 -7.57
N ASN A 205 -37.81 8.50 -6.75
CA ASN A 205 -37.44 9.86 -7.20
C ASN A 205 -36.14 9.91 -8.04
N LYS A 206 -35.27 8.89 -7.98
CA LYS A 206 -33.98 8.85 -8.69
C LYS A 206 -34.09 8.61 -10.19
N VAL A 207 -35.17 8.02 -10.70
CA VAL A 207 -35.27 7.62 -12.12
C VAL A 207 -36.15 8.54 -12.95
N SER A 208 -37.09 9.24 -12.32
CA SER A 208 -37.61 10.50 -12.89
C SER A 208 -36.47 11.49 -13.16
N LEU A 209 -35.47 11.54 -12.27
CA LEU A 209 -34.23 12.32 -12.44
C LEU A 209 -33.42 11.91 -13.68
N MET A 210 -33.28 10.61 -13.96
CA MET A 210 -32.53 10.07 -15.11
C MET A 210 -33.24 10.32 -16.45
N ARG A 211 -34.58 10.40 -16.46
CA ARG A 211 -35.40 10.69 -17.65
C ARG A 211 -35.41 12.18 -18.03
N GLU A 212 -35.35 13.08 -17.05
CA GLU A 212 -35.17 14.52 -17.31
C GLU A 212 -33.82 14.82 -17.98
N TRP A 213 -32.80 14.00 -17.72
CA TRP A 213 -31.45 14.18 -18.25
C TRP A 213 -31.27 13.81 -19.72
N SER A 214 -31.88 12.71 -20.17
CA SER A 214 -31.77 12.24 -21.55
C SER A 214 -32.39 13.18 -22.58
N GLY A 215 -33.24 14.12 -22.15
CA GLY A 215 -33.91 15.09 -23.02
C GLY A 215 -33.20 16.45 -23.15
N LEU A 216 -32.11 16.71 -22.40
CA LEU A 216 -31.55 18.07 -22.26
C LEU A 216 -30.19 18.31 -22.96
N TYR A 217 -29.49 17.30 -23.48
CA TYR A 217 -28.19 17.47 -24.14
C TYR A 217 -28.00 16.58 -25.37
N ASP A 218 -27.44 17.16 -26.44
CA ASP A 218 -27.14 16.53 -27.74
C ASP A 218 -25.88 15.64 -27.74
N ASP A 219 -25.16 15.57 -26.61
CA ASP A 219 -23.98 14.73 -26.42
C ASP A 219 -24.39 13.44 -25.69
N ASN A 220 -24.11 12.28 -26.28
CA ASN A 220 -24.35 10.93 -25.72
C ASN A 220 -23.91 10.77 -24.24
N ILE A 221 -24.78 11.10 -23.28
CA ILE A 221 -24.59 10.74 -21.87
C ILE A 221 -25.05 9.29 -21.69
N TYR A 222 -24.11 8.38 -21.45
CA TYR A 222 -24.41 6.96 -21.29
C TYR A 222 -25.18 6.72 -19.98
N ARG A 223 -26.30 5.96 -20.06
CA ARG A 223 -27.15 5.57 -18.93
C ARG A 223 -26.36 5.01 -17.75
N ASP A 224 -25.31 4.25 -18.04
CA ASP A 224 -24.43 3.64 -17.05
C ASP A 224 -23.66 4.68 -16.22
N GLU A 225 -23.33 5.84 -16.80
CA GLU A 225 -22.63 6.92 -16.09
C GLU A 225 -23.56 7.62 -15.09
N ILE A 226 -24.82 7.82 -15.45
CA ILE A 226 -25.84 8.41 -14.58
C ILE A 226 -26.19 7.45 -13.45
N GLN A 227 -26.35 6.16 -13.75
CA GLN A 227 -26.58 5.13 -12.76
C GLN A 227 -25.40 5.05 -11.77
N ASP A 228 -24.16 5.13 -12.25
CA ASP A 228 -22.96 5.15 -11.42
C ASP A 228 -22.89 6.37 -10.47
N ILE A 229 -23.31 7.55 -10.92
CA ILE A 229 -23.42 8.77 -10.09
C ILE A 229 -24.42 8.55 -8.94
N ILE A 230 -25.56 7.92 -9.24
CA ILE A 230 -26.66 7.70 -8.30
C ILE A 230 -26.33 6.59 -7.29
N ASP A 231 -25.73 5.49 -7.75
CA ASP A 231 -25.35 4.34 -6.92
C ASP A 231 -24.23 4.69 -5.95
N LYS A 232 -23.32 5.57 -6.37
CA LYS A 232 -22.26 6.12 -5.52
C LYS A 232 -22.72 7.29 -4.64
N GLY A 233 -24.00 7.67 -4.71
CA GLY A 233 -24.60 8.65 -3.81
C GLY A 233 -24.23 10.11 -4.10
N TYR A 234 -23.79 10.45 -5.31
CA TYR A 234 -23.46 11.83 -5.69
C TYR A 234 -24.65 12.64 -6.21
N GLY A 235 -25.77 11.99 -6.46
CA GLY A 235 -26.96 12.55 -7.10
C GLY A 235 -28.24 12.40 -6.30
N HIS A 236 -28.39 13.15 -5.21
CA HIS A 236 -29.65 13.15 -4.44
C HIS A 236 -30.72 14.09 -5.04
N SER A 237 -30.31 15.02 -5.90
CA SER A 237 -31.19 15.91 -6.68
C SER A 237 -30.68 16.08 -8.12
N MET A 238 -31.56 16.52 -9.03
CA MET A 238 -31.25 16.63 -10.46
C MET A 238 -30.01 17.50 -10.67
N LYS A 239 -30.04 18.70 -10.09
CA LYS A 239 -28.92 19.65 -10.12
C LYS A 239 -27.61 19.06 -9.58
N GLN A 240 -27.65 18.32 -8.48
CA GLN A 240 -26.45 17.72 -7.88
C GLN A 240 -25.83 16.64 -8.76
N ALA A 241 -26.66 15.76 -9.29
CA ALA A 241 -26.18 14.77 -10.24
C ALA A 241 -25.59 15.48 -11.48
N GLN A 242 -26.21 16.56 -11.95
CA GLN A 242 -25.86 17.22 -13.22
C GLN A 242 -24.51 17.89 -13.08
N THR A 243 -24.33 18.61 -11.97
CA THR A 243 -23.06 19.15 -11.53
C THR A 243 -22.00 18.04 -11.41
N GLU A 244 -22.32 16.86 -10.85
CA GLU A 244 -21.36 15.74 -10.76
C GLU A 244 -20.98 15.18 -12.14
N HIS A 245 -21.90 15.04 -13.09
CA HIS A 245 -21.58 14.57 -14.44
C HIS A 245 -20.65 15.54 -15.17
N LEU A 246 -21.00 16.84 -15.14
CA LEU A 246 -20.16 17.90 -15.69
C LEU A 246 -18.78 17.93 -15.01
N ALA A 247 -18.75 17.73 -13.69
CA ALA A 247 -17.51 17.68 -12.93
C ALA A 247 -16.64 16.50 -13.35
N ARG A 248 -17.20 15.30 -13.54
CA ARG A 248 -16.47 14.13 -14.05
C ARG A 248 -15.85 14.39 -15.43
N ARG A 249 -16.55 15.11 -16.32
CA ARG A 249 -16.00 15.53 -17.63
C ARG A 249 -14.80 16.47 -17.44
N LEU A 250 -14.90 17.47 -16.57
CA LEU A 250 -13.80 18.40 -16.27
C LEU A 250 -12.63 17.70 -15.59
N MET A 251 -12.88 16.84 -14.60
CA MET A 251 -11.88 16.01 -13.93
C MET A 251 -11.12 15.12 -14.93
N LYS A 252 -11.85 14.46 -15.85
CA LYS A 252 -11.25 13.60 -16.87
C LYS A 252 -10.41 14.39 -17.88
N LYS A 253 -10.87 15.58 -18.28
CA LYS A 253 -10.21 16.41 -19.30
C LYS A 253 -9.01 17.20 -18.76
N TYR A 254 -9.13 17.74 -17.55
CA TYR A 254 -8.16 18.67 -16.97
C TYR A 254 -7.41 18.09 -15.76
N HIS A 255 -7.68 16.85 -15.33
CA HIS A 255 -7.02 16.19 -14.20
C HIS A 255 -7.13 16.95 -12.86
N VAL A 256 -8.22 17.71 -12.67
CA VAL A 256 -8.55 18.37 -11.40
C VAL A 256 -9.40 17.46 -10.51
N ASP A 257 -9.45 17.73 -9.19
CA ASP A 257 -10.31 16.99 -8.27
C ASP A 257 -11.79 17.40 -8.35
N ARG A 258 -12.67 16.54 -7.83
CA ARG A 258 -14.13 16.72 -7.86
C ARG A 258 -14.56 18.04 -7.22
N ALA A 259 -13.94 18.42 -6.11
CA ALA A 259 -14.35 19.60 -5.37
C ALA A 259 -14.08 20.88 -6.18
N GLN A 260 -12.95 20.91 -6.88
CA GLN A 260 -12.57 22.03 -7.73
C GLN A 260 -13.43 22.09 -9.01
N ALA A 261 -13.66 20.95 -9.64
CA ALA A 261 -14.56 20.87 -10.79
C ALA A 261 -15.98 21.36 -10.42
N ASN A 262 -16.53 20.90 -9.30
CA ASN A 262 -17.84 21.35 -8.80
C ASN A 262 -17.86 22.86 -8.50
N ALA A 263 -16.82 23.39 -7.85
CA ALA A 263 -16.75 24.80 -7.49
C ALA A 263 -16.71 25.72 -8.73
N GLU A 264 -15.95 25.35 -9.77
CA GLU A 264 -15.92 26.14 -11.01
C GLU A 264 -17.22 26.01 -11.81
N ILE A 265 -17.86 24.83 -11.82
CA ILE A 265 -19.19 24.65 -12.41
C ILE A 265 -20.22 25.56 -11.73
N ASP A 266 -20.23 25.57 -10.39
CA ASP A 266 -21.16 26.40 -9.62
C ASP A 266 -20.86 27.90 -9.84
N ARG A 267 -19.58 28.29 -9.90
CA ARG A 267 -19.14 29.68 -10.10
C ARG A 267 -19.54 30.24 -11.46
N TYR A 268 -19.50 29.42 -12.50
CA TYR A 268 -19.85 29.81 -13.87
C TYR A 268 -21.23 29.31 -14.28
N GLU A 269 -22.09 28.97 -13.32
CA GLU A 269 -23.49 28.58 -13.53
C GLU A 269 -23.67 27.45 -14.57
N GLY A 270 -22.71 26.52 -14.66
CA GLY A 270 -22.74 25.40 -15.61
C GLY A 270 -22.12 25.66 -16.98
N ASP A 271 -21.56 26.85 -17.24
CA ASP A 271 -20.82 27.15 -18.48
C ASP A 271 -19.50 26.34 -18.55
N MET A 272 -19.53 25.26 -19.35
CA MET A 272 -18.43 24.30 -19.47
C MET A 272 -17.17 24.87 -20.13
N GLU A 273 -17.28 25.91 -20.96
CA GLU A 273 -16.12 26.51 -21.60
C GLU A 273 -15.35 27.37 -20.60
N LYS A 274 -16.07 28.20 -19.83
CA LYS A 274 -15.46 29.04 -18.78
C LYS A 274 -14.97 28.21 -17.60
N ALA A 275 -15.78 27.26 -17.13
CA ALA A 275 -15.36 26.32 -16.09
C ALA A 275 -14.17 25.47 -16.55
N GLY A 276 -14.11 25.08 -17.84
CA GLY A 276 -12.97 24.41 -18.45
C GLY A 276 -11.69 25.24 -18.42
N LYS A 277 -11.73 26.52 -18.82
CA LYS A 277 -10.56 27.44 -18.76
C LYS A 277 -10.08 27.65 -17.31
N ALA A 278 -10.99 27.77 -16.35
CA ALA A 278 -10.63 27.86 -14.93
C ALA A 278 -10.01 26.57 -14.41
N CYS A 279 -10.58 25.40 -14.77
CA CYS A 279 -10.01 24.10 -14.44
C CYS A 279 -8.64 23.87 -15.07
N GLU A 280 -8.38 24.39 -16.27
CA GLU A 280 -7.07 24.33 -16.92
C GLU A 280 -6.01 25.13 -16.15
N HIS A 281 -6.36 26.31 -15.65
CA HIS A 281 -5.48 27.10 -14.79
C HIS A 281 -5.16 26.35 -13.49
N HIS A 282 -6.19 25.76 -12.86
CA HIS A 282 -6.04 24.94 -11.66
C HIS A 282 -5.24 23.67 -11.91
N ALA A 283 -5.41 23.04 -13.07
CA ALA A 283 -4.64 21.88 -13.48
C ALA A 283 -3.15 22.21 -13.62
N LYS A 284 -2.81 23.42 -14.07
CA LYS A 284 -1.42 23.88 -14.14
C LYS A 284 -0.81 24.03 -12.75
N LEU A 285 -1.53 24.63 -11.81
CA LEU A 285 -1.11 24.74 -10.40
C LEU A 285 -1.04 23.37 -9.71
N ALA A 286 -2.04 22.52 -9.95
CA ALA A 286 -2.08 21.15 -9.46
C ALA A 286 -0.92 20.34 -10.02
N LYS A 287 -0.54 20.52 -11.29
CA LYS A 287 0.62 19.86 -11.91
C LYS A 287 1.94 20.29 -11.29
N GLU A 288 2.08 21.55 -10.89
CA GLU A 288 3.26 22.03 -10.13
C GLU A 288 3.31 21.40 -8.72
N GLN A 289 2.16 21.23 -8.04
CA GLN A 289 2.07 20.62 -6.70
C GLN A 289 2.10 19.08 -6.70
N LEU A 290 1.57 18.47 -7.77
CA LEU A 290 1.56 17.04 -8.06
C LEU A 290 2.75 16.63 -8.92
N GLN A 291 3.77 17.48 -9.10
CA GLN A 291 5.08 17.01 -9.54
C GLN A 291 5.55 15.98 -8.50
N THR A 292 5.22 14.74 -8.79
CA THR A 292 5.85 13.56 -8.27
C THR A 292 7.07 13.37 -9.13
N GLU A 293 8.23 13.23 -8.48
CA GLU A 293 9.12 12.19 -8.94
C GLU A 293 8.29 10.90 -8.96
N THR A 294 7.92 10.43 -10.16
CA THR A 294 7.30 9.13 -10.41
C THR A 294 8.11 8.05 -9.68
N ILE A 295 7.67 7.64 -8.50
CA ILE A 295 8.22 6.46 -7.85
C ILE A 295 7.72 5.28 -8.69
N VAL A 296 8.53 4.93 -9.68
CA VAL A 296 8.45 3.65 -10.35
C VAL A 296 8.65 2.63 -9.23
N PRO A 297 7.78 1.60 -9.12
CA PRO A 297 8.02 0.49 -8.22
C PRO A 297 9.48 0.08 -8.41
N THR A 298 10.23 -0.04 -7.31
CA THR A 298 11.59 -0.57 -7.32
C THR A 298 11.59 -1.77 -8.25
N ARG A 299 12.13 -1.56 -9.46
CA ARG A 299 12.42 -2.67 -10.35
C ARG A 299 13.55 -3.37 -9.62
N ASP A 300 13.20 -4.49 -8.99
CA ASP A 300 14.14 -5.36 -8.31
C ASP A 300 15.15 -5.82 -9.35
N THR A 301 16.27 -5.11 -9.39
CA THR A 301 17.34 -5.40 -10.32
C THR A 301 18.67 -5.15 -9.72
N ARG A 302 19.61 -5.85 -10.33
CA ARG A 302 20.66 -6.58 -9.69
C ARG A 302 21.83 -6.46 -10.64
N SER A 303 22.66 -5.43 -10.44
CA SER A 303 23.57 -4.97 -11.48
C SER A 303 24.98 -4.61 -10.97
N CYS A 304 26.07 -5.22 -11.51
CA CYS A 304 27.50 -4.95 -11.23
C CYS A 304 28.10 -3.96 -12.27
N PRO A 305 29.18 -3.21 -11.96
CA PRO A 305 29.70 -2.18 -12.85
C PRO A 305 30.36 -2.82 -14.08
N ASN A 306 30.01 -2.35 -15.28
CA ASN A 306 30.51 -2.88 -16.54
C ASN A 306 31.64 -2.01 -17.07
N ILE A 307 32.89 -2.47 -16.97
CA ILE A 307 34.06 -1.78 -17.53
C ILE A 307 34.50 -2.50 -18.79
N THR A 308 34.76 -1.75 -19.86
CA THR A 308 35.24 -2.19 -21.16
C THR A 308 36.44 -1.35 -21.60
N PRO A 309 37.25 -1.75 -22.60
CA PRO A 309 38.33 -0.90 -23.13
C PRO A 309 37.88 0.47 -23.65
N ARG A 310 36.58 0.67 -23.88
CA ARG A 310 35.97 1.95 -24.25
C ARG A 310 35.32 2.68 -23.07
N THR A 311 35.53 2.23 -21.84
CA THR A 311 34.95 2.86 -20.65
C THR A 311 35.87 3.94 -20.12
N ARG A 312 35.33 5.13 -19.88
CA ARG A 312 36.00 6.23 -19.18
C ARG A 312 35.54 6.24 -17.73
N VAL A 313 36.47 6.15 -16.80
CA VAL A 313 36.18 6.15 -15.37
C VAL A 313 36.37 7.55 -14.82
N ILE A 314 35.38 8.05 -14.08
CA ILE A 314 35.51 9.25 -13.27
C ILE A 314 35.03 8.95 -11.85
N SER A 315 35.83 9.31 -10.86
CA SER A 315 35.54 9.02 -9.46
C SER A 315 35.78 10.23 -8.56
N VAL A 316 35.01 10.34 -7.47
CA VAL A 316 35.22 11.34 -6.42
C VAL A 316 35.17 10.73 -5.02
N LEU A 317 36.12 11.14 -4.18
CA LEU A 317 36.07 10.99 -2.73
C LEU A 317 35.49 12.27 -2.13
N GLY A 318 34.28 12.16 -1.55
CA GLY A 318 33.53 13.30 -1.02
C GLY A 318 34.00 13.80 0.34
N ILE A 319 34.80 13.02 1.07
CA ILE A 319 35.38 13.43 2.36
C ILE A 319 36.35 14.59 2.13
N ASP A 320 36.30 15.58 3.01
CA ASP A 320 37.26 16.69 3.04
C ASP A 320 37.69 17.01 4.48
N GLU A 321 38.94 17.47 4.62
CA GLU A 321 39.49 17.96 5.88
C GLU A 321 39.85 19.44 5.71
N LEU A 322 38.90 20.31 6.07
CA LEU A 322 39.01 21.76 5.90
C LEU A 322 40.21 22.36 6.64
N ASN A 323 40.59 21.77 7.77
CA ASN A 323 41.73 22.19 8.57
C ASN A 323 42.55 20.99 9.07
N ALA A 324 43.78 21.25 9.51
CA ALA A 324 44.71 20.20 9.94
C ALA A 324 44.23 19.40 11.17
N SER A 325 43.34 19.97 11.98
CA SER A 325 42.73 19.33 13.15
C SER A 325 41.55 18.42 12.85
N SER A 326 40.91 18.54 11.67
CA SER A 326 39.82 17.64 11.28
C SER A 326 40.32 16.21 11.23
N VAL A 327 39.47 15.26 11.61
CA VAL A 327 39.77 13.82 11.62
C VAL A 327 38.83 13.04 10.70
N ALA A 328 38.14 13.73 9.78
CA ALA A 328 37.12 13.15 8.92
C ALA A 328 37.65 11.99 8.06
N ALA A 329 38.92 11.99 7.66
CA ALA A 329 39.53 10.89 6.90
C ALA A 329 40.21 9.83 7.79
N SER A 330 40.12 9.95 9.11
CA SER A 330 40.77 9.04 10.04
C SER A 330 40.22 7.62 9.93
N PRO A 331 41.07 6.58 9.82
CA PRO A 331 40.65 5.19 9.91
C PRO A 331 39.96 4.80 11.23
N SER A 332 40.17 5.53 12.33
CA SER A 332 39.61 5.19 13.65
C SER A 332 38.55 6.16 14.15
N LEU A 333 38.71 7.46 13.85
CA LEU A 333 37.89 8.52 14.42
C LEU A 333 36.89 9.12 13.41
N GLY A 334 36.95 8.72 12.15
CA GLY A 334 36.09 9.27 11.10
C GLY A 334 35.83 8.27 9.99
N ASP A 335 35.70 8.78 8.76
CA ASP A 335 35.25 8.04 7.59
C ASP A 335 36.40 7.46 6.75
N GLY A 336 37.52 7.09 7.38
CA GLY A 336 38.65 6.46 6.70
C GLY A 336 38.31 5.15 5.96
N TRP A 337 37.13 4.57 6.21
CA TRP A 337 36.61 3.47 5.42
C TRP A 337 36.26 3.87 3.98
N MET A 338 35.71 5.05 3.72
CA MET A 338 35.45 5.50 2.33
C MET A 338 36.75 5.83 1.59
N VAL A 339 37.76 6.33 2.32
CA VAL A 339 39.12 6.49 1.79
C VAL A 339 39.65 5.14 1.32
N SER A 340 39.45 4.10 2.15
CA SER A 340 39.88 2.73 1.82
C SER A 340 39.15 2.18 0.59
N ASP A 341 37.84 2.45 0.43
CA ASP A 341 37.08 2.06 -0.77
C ASP A 341 37.58 2.77 -2.03
N PHE A 342 37.80 4.08 -1.96
CA PHE A 342 38.29 4.88 -3.08
C PHE A 342 39.63 4.36 -3.60
N TYR A 343 40.60 4.16 -2.71
CA TYR A 343 41.92 3.66 -3.10
C TYR A 343 41.91 2.17 -3.46
N LEU A 344 41.02 1.34 -2.90
CA LEU A 344 40.82 -0.03 -3.38
C LEU A 344 40.47 -0.03 -4.86
N TRP A 345 39.41 0.68 -5.23
CA TRP A 345 38.93 0.70 -6.61
C TRP A 345 39.93 1.35 -7.57
N MET A 346 40.66 2.38 -7.13
CA MET A 346 41.75 2.96 -7.93
C MET A 346 42.84 1.94 -8.28
N ASN A 347 43.22 1.09 -7.32
CA ASN A 347 44.22 0.06 -7.54
C ASN A 347 43.68 -1.10 -8.39
N VAL A 348 42.48 -1.60 -8.06
CA VAL A 348 41.85 -2.72 -8.77
C VAL A 348 41.60 -2.38 -10.23
N LEU A 349 41.12 -1.17 -10.52
CA LEU A 349 40.86 -0.73 -11.89
C LEU A 349 42.11 -0.28 -12.65
N HIS A 350 43.30 -0.29 -12.04
CA HIS A 350 44.50 0.23 -12.68
C HIS A 350 44.76 -0.39 -14.07
N GLY A 351 44.92 0.45 -15.08
CA GLY A 351 45.13 0.02 -16.48
C GLY A 351 43.87 -0.49 -17.20
N MET A 352 42.69 -0.35 -16.60
CA MET A 352 41.41 -0.75 -17.18
C MET A 352 40.64 0.46 -17.70
N GLY A 353 39.80 0.26 -18.73
CA GLY A 353 39.12 1.37 -19.40
C GLY A 353 40.05 2.16 -20.33
N LYS A 354 39.46 3.14 -21.02
CA LYS A 354 40.14 4.06 -21.94
C LYS A 354 40.89 5.16 -21.21
N SER A 355 40.28 5.72 -20.17
CA SER A 355 40.84 6.78 -19.34
C SER A 355 40.28 6.70 -17.93
N GLN A 356 41.01 7.21 -16.96
CA GLN A 356 40.55 7.29 -15.57
C GLN A 356 40.89 8.65 -14.96
N GLU A 357 39.96 9.18 -14.20
CA GLU A 357 40.13 10.37 -13.39
C GLU A 357 39.62 10.13 -11.98
N TRP A 358 40.47 10.42 -10.99
CA TRP A 358 40.19 10.15 -9.57
C TRP A 358 40.34 11.44 -8.78
N ILE A 359 39.22 11.98 -8.31
CA ILE A 359 39.13 13.33 -7.73
C ILE A 359 39.05 13.24 -6.21
N THR A 360 39.89 14.02 -5.51
CA THR A 360 39.83 14.19 -4.06
C THR A 360 40.46 15.52 -3.65
N THR A 361 40.07 16.08 -2.51
CA THR A 361 40.69 17.27 -1.93
C THR A 361 41.99 16.97 -1.19
N MET A 362 42.23 15.69 -0.88
CA MET A 362 43.32 15.21 -0.03
C MET A 362 44.32 14.39 -0.84
N SER A 363 45.58 14.82 -0.89
CA SER A 363 46.62 14.05 -1.59
C SER A 363 46.94 12.73 -0.88
N PRO A 364 47.35 11.68 -1.61
CA PRO A 364 47.82 10.43 -1.02
C PRO A 364 48.91 10.63 0.05
N HIS A 365 49.89 11.52 -0.23
CA HIS A 365 50.94 11.85 0.73
C HIS A 365 50.41 12.50 1.99
N TYR A 366 49.41 13.40 1.89
CA TYR A 366 48.79 14.00 3.06
C TYR A 366 48.16 12.93 3.97
N LEU A 367 47.37 12.01 3.39
CA LEU A 367 46.70 10.95 4.12
C LEU A 367 47.69 10.00 4.81
N VAL A 368 48.76 9.60 4.11
CA VAL A 368 49.80 8.73 4.68
C VAL A 368 50.63 9.46 5.73
N ASN A 369 50.99 10.72 5.53
CA ASN A 369 51.76 11.48 6.52
C ASN A 369 50.96 11.68 7.81
N LYS A 370 49.64 11.89 7.70
CA LYS A 370 48.76 12.15 8.83
C LYS A 370 48.35 10.89 9.57
N TYR A 371 47.94 9.84 8.85
CA TYR A 371 47.36 8.62 9.42
C TYR A 371 48.24 7.37 9.27
N GLY A 372 49.38 7.48 8.59
CA GLY A 372 50.28 6.37 8.27
C GLY A 372 51.66 6.45 8.92
N LEU A 373 52.62 5.74 8.32
CA LEU A 373 54.08 5.71 8.57
C LEU A 373 54.54 5.07 9.89
N LYS A 374 53.75 5.21 10.95
CA LYS A 374 54.04 4.61 12.25
C LYS A 374 52.75 4.29 12.99
N ASP A 375 52.84 3.33 13.90
CA ASP A 375 51.79 3.07 14.85
C ASP A 375 51.85 4.13 15.97
N GLU A 376 50.73 4.80 16.25
CA GLU A 376 50.62 5.80 17.31
C GLU A 376 49.24 5.73 17.97
N VAL A 377 49.22 5.53 19.29
CA VAL A 377 48.03 5.60 20.15
C VAL A 377 47.99 6.96 20.82
N THR A 378 46.85 7.65 20.75
CA THR A 378 46.62 8.92 21.44
C THR A 378 45.37 8.87 22.29
N MET A 379 45.35 9.65 23.37
CA MET A 379 44.17 9.80 24.22
C MET A 379 43.17 10.73 23.52
N LYS A 380 42.00 10.20 23.17
CA LYS A 380 40.95 10.90 22.42
C LYS A 380 39.62 10.81 23.17
N ALA A 381 38.87 11.90 23.20
CA ALA A 381 37.46 11.84 23.56
C ALA A 381 36.72 11.12 22.42
N VAL A 382 36.09 9.99 22.73
CA VAL A 382 35.46 9.12 21.70
C VAL A 382 33.95 8.98 21.89
N ASP A 383 33.40 9.50 23.00
CA ASP A 383 31.98 9.37 23.38
C ASP A 383 31.49 10.63 24.11
N GLU A 384 30.18 10.92 24.07
CA GLU A 384 29.54 11.87 24.99
C GLU A 384 28.94 11.16 26.22
N PRO A 385 29.22 11.60 27.46
CA PRO A 385 30.15 12.69 27.82
C PRO A 385 31.61 12.27 27.60
N ASP A 386 32.46 13.21 27.16
CA ASP A 386 33.87 13.06 26.70
C ASP A 386 34.71 12.02 27.46
N VAL A 387 34.47 10.73 27.20
CA VAL A 387 35.30 9.67 27.78
C VAL A 387 36.58 9.60 26.98
N VAL A 388 37.66 10.03 27.61
CA VAL A 388 38.99 9.98 27.00
C VAL A 388 39.51 8.55 27.02
N LYS A 389 39.78 7.99 25.85
CA LYS A 389 40.25 6.61 25.67
C LYS A 389 41.51 6.56 24.79
N PRO A 390 42.38 5.56 24.98
CA PRO A 390 43.49 5.31 24.07
C PRO A 390 42.95 4.83 22.72
N VAL A 391 43.13 5.66 21.68
CA VAL A 391 42.74 5.35 20.31
C VAL A 391 43.98 5.32 19.43
N GLN A 392 44.18 4.24 18.68
CA GLN A 392 45.14 4.20 17.59
C GLN A 392 44.74 5.25 16.55
N THR A 393 45.62 6.21 16.30
CA THR A 393 45.35 7.34 15.38
C THR A 393 46.24 7.32 14.15
N ARG A 394 47.28 6.47 14.14
CA ARG A 394 48.14 6.24 12.98
C ARG A 394 48.48 4.77 12.83
N TRP A 395 48.67 4.29 11.61
CA TRP A 395 49.03 2.89 11.34
C TRP A 395 50.26 2.82 10.43
N ALA A 396 51.29 2.09 10.84
CA ALA A 396 52.48 1.90 10.02
C ALA A 396 52.13 1.32 8.63
N SER A 397 51.11 0.46 8.56
CA SER A 397 50.63 -0.14 7.31
C SER A 397 49.78 0.78 6.42
N GLY A 398 49.45 2.00 6.87
CA GLY A 398 48.50 2.88 6.18
C GLY A 398 47.05 2.39 6.19
N PHE A 399 46.31 2.73 5.13
CA PHE A 399 44.90 2.38 4.95
C PHE A 399 44.74 0.97 4.40
N VAL A 400 43.72 0.26 4.89
CA VAL A 400 43.47 -1.15 4.55
C VAL A 400 42.02 -1.38 4.18
N HIS A 401 41.78 -2.37 3.33
CA HIS A 401 40.46 -2.77 2.90
C HIS A 401 40.27 -4.29 3.04
N GLY A 402 39.12 -4.71 3.56
CA GLY A 402 38.71 -6.10 3.68
C GLY A 402 38.23 -6.48 5.07
N ASP A 403 37.68 -7.69 5.18
CA ASP A 403 37.10 -8.19 6.41
C ASP A 403 38.16 -8.27 7.54
N PRO A 404 37.94 -7.61 8.70
CA PRO A 404 38.83 -7.72 9.85
C PRO A 404 39.12 -9.15 10.30
N PHE A 405 38.24 -10.11 10.00
CA PHE A 405 38.35 -11.52 10.37
C PHE A 405 39.02 -12.39 9.29
N GLU A 406 39.37 -11.81 8.14
CA GLU A 406 40.02 -12.48 7.03
C GLU A 406 41.29 -11.71 6.63
N ASN A 407 42.06 -12.24 5.68
CA ASN A 407 43.20 -11.50 5.14
C ASN A 407 42.71 -10.25 4.42
N ARG A 408 43.41 -9.13 4.62
CA ARG A 408 43.04 -7.80 4.10
C ARG A 408 44.12 -7.26 3.18
N LYS A 409 43.78 -6.26 2.39
CA LYS A 409 44.72 -5.59 1.49
C LYS A 409 45.08 -4.20 2.01
N VAL A 410 46.35 -3.85 1.92
CA VAL A 410 46.80 -2.46 2.04
C VAL A 410 46.45 -1.74 0.74
N VAL A 411 45.69 -0.66 0.83
CA VAL A 411 45.18 0.08 -0.34
C VAL A 411 45.85 1.44 -0.50
N LEU A 412 46.45 1.97 0.57
CA LEU A 412 47.28 3.18 0.53
C LEU A 412 48.31 3.13 1.67
N ASP A 413 49.58 3.08 1.31
CA ASP A 413 50.75 3.21 2.18
C ASP A 413 51.76 4.19 1.55
N GLU A 414 52.95 4.32 2.15
CA GLU A 414 54.00 5.21 1.65
C GLU A 414 54.45 4.88 0.21
N ASN A 415 54.58 3.59 -0.10
CA ASN A 415 54.99 3.13 -1.42
C ASN A 415 53.92 3.46 -2.49
N LEU A 416 52.66 3.16 -2.19
CA LEU A 416 51.54 3.44 -3.07
C LEU A 416 51.28 4.94 -3.19
N ALA A 417 51.47 5.74 -2.12
CA ALA A 417 51.23 7.19 -2.18
C ALA A 417 52.02 7.85 -3.31
N THR A 418 53.30 7.53 -3.44
CA THR A 418 54.17 8.05 -4.51
C THR A 418 53.68 7.63 -5.89
N GLN A 419 53.27 6.38 -6.05
CA GLN A 419 52.79 5.83 -7.33
C GLN A 419 51.42 6.39 -7.74
N LEU A 420 50.54 6.62 -6.77
CA LEU A 420 49.17 7.06 -7.00
C LEU A 420 49.05 8.57 -7.12
N GLN A 421 50.04 9.34 -6.65
CA GLN A 421 50.02 10.81 -6.67
C GLN A 421 49.77 11.39 -8.07
N SER A 422 50.35 10.80 -9.11
CA SER A 422 50.18 11.25 -10.51
C SER A 422 48.82 10.88 -11.11
N ARG A 423 48.05 10.02 -10.44
CA ARG A 423 46.73 9.53 -10.89
C ARG A 423 45.58 10.30 -10.26
N ILE A 424 45.87 11.19 -9.31
CA ILE A 424 44.90 11.97 -8.57
C ILE A 424 44.73 13.33 -9.24
N THR A 425 43.48 13.72 -9.48
CA THR A 425 43.10 15.11 -9.74
C THR A 425 42.75 15.76 -8.40
N GLN A 426 43.56 16.73 -7.96
CA GLN A 426 43.27 17.45 -6.73
C GLN A 426 42.13 18.46 -6.93
N GLY A 427 40.99 18.22 -6.28
CA GLY A 427 39.84 19.11 -6.30
C GLY A 427 39.92 20.23 -5.26
N PRO A 428 39.09 21.28 -5.38
CA PRO A 428 39.01 22.34 -4.38
C PRO A 428 38.38 21.83 -3.07
N LYS A 429 38.80 22.39 -1.94
CA LYS A 429 38.20 22.10 -0.63
C LYS A 429 36.79 22.69 -0.50
N GLY A 430 36.01 22.14 0.42
CA GLY A 430 34.65 22.60 0.74
C GLY A 430 33.63 22.31 -0.36
N LEU A 431 32.51 23.04 -0.30
CA LEU A 431 31.35 22.87 -1.21
C LEU A 431 31.70 23.00 -2.71
N ALA A 432 32.79 23.71 -3.04
CA ALA A 432 33.26 23.85 -4.42
C ALA A 432 33.66 22.52 -5.07
N LEU A 433 33.94 21.47 -4.28
CA LEU A 433 34.27 20.14 -4.80
C LEU A 433 33.13 19.56 -5.64
N ARG A 434 31.87 19.82 -5.25
CA ARG A 434 30.69 19.34 -5.98
C ARG A 434 30.66 19.88 -7.40
N ASP A 435 30.77 21.20 -7.54
CA ASP A 435 30.66 21.87 -8.84
C ASP A 435 31.85 21.51 -9.73
N PHE A 436 33.06 21.48 -9.14
CA PHE A 436 34.24 20.98 -9.82
C PHE A 436 34.04 19.55 -10.34
N PHE A 437 33.48 18.64 -9.53
CA PHE A 437 33.20 17.28 -9.95
C PHE A 437 32.19 17.22 -11.10
N LEU A 438 31.11 18.01 -11.03
CA LEU A 438 30.10 18.08 -12.09
C LEU A 438 30.69 18.56 -13.43
N ASP A 439 31.55 19.58 -13.39
CA ASP A 439 32.25 20.06 -14.59
C ASP A 439 33.12 18.97 -15.23
N ARG A 440 33.83 18.19 -14.40
CA ARG A 440 34.65 17.06 -14.87
C ARG A 440 33.80 15.91 -15.42
N VAL A 441 32.64 15.63 -14.81
CA VAL A 441 31.67 14.65 -15.33
C VAL A 441 31.16 15.11 -16.69
N GLU A 442 30.77 16.37 -16.85
CA GLU A 442 30.30 16.91 -18.13
C GLU A 442 31.37 16.81 -19.21
N ALA A 443 32.61 17.22 -18.92
CA ALA A 443 33.72 17.09 -19.86
C ALA A 443 33.97 15.62 -20.28
N THR A 444 33.91 14.69 -19.32
CA THR A 444 34.11 13.26 -19.56
C THR A 444 33.00 12.66 -20.43
N VAL A 445 31.74 13.00 -20.14
CA VAL A 445 30.57 12.53 -20.90
C VAL A 445 30.57 13.14 -22.30
N ALA A 446 30.93 14.41 -22.45
CA ALA A 446 31.04 15.08 -23.74
C ALA A 446 32.10 14.42 -24.63
N ASP A 447 33.26 14.08 -24.06
CA ASP A 447 34.31 13.37 -24.81
C ASP A 447 33.91 11.92 -25.11
N ALA A 448 33.19 11.25 -24.20
CA ALA A 448 32.66 9.92 -24.46
C ALA A 448 31.67 9.91 -25.64
N ALA A 449 30.79 10.92 -25.72
CA ALA A 449 29.82 11.09 -26.80
C ALA A 449 30.50 11.22 -28.17
N LYS A 450 31.60 11.98 -28.25
CA LYS A 450 32.37 12.16 -29.50
C LYS A 450 33.00 10.86 -30.00
N ASN A 451 33.34 9.96 -29.09
CA ASN A 451 34.12 8.75 -29.39
C ASN A 451 33.27 7.46 -29.39
N GLY A 452 31.97 7.54 -29.08
CA GLY A 452 31.13 6.35 -28.89
C GLY A 452 31.55 5.49 -27.69
N ASP A 453 32.15 6.11 -26.67
CA ASP A 453 32.63 5.46 -25.45
C ASP A 453 31.51 5.35 -24.40
N THR A 454 31.76 4.59 -23.34
CA THR A 454 30.88 4.49 -22.15
C THR A 454 31.51 5.16 -20.95
N VAL A 455 30.71 5.56 -19.95
CA VAL A 455 31.21 6.25 -18.73
C VAL A 455 30.86 5.45 -17.48
N LEU A 456 31.83 5.31 -16.57
CA LEU A 456 31.63 4.83 -15.21
C LEU A 456 31.89 5.98 -14.23
N ILE A 457 30.87 6.35 -13.47
CA ILE A 457 30.93 7.35 -12.39
C ILE A 457 30.99 6.60 -11.06
N MET A 458 31.97 6.88 -10.21
CA MET A 458 32.10 6.27 -8.89
C MET A 458 32.13 7.32 -7.78
N ILE A 459 31.20 7.26 -6.84
CA ILE A 459 31.05 8.28 -5.79
C ILE A 459 31.22 7.62 -4.42
N PHE A 460 32.23 8.08 -3.68
CA PHE A 460 32.53 7.63 -2.31
C PHE A 460 32.30 8.79 -1.37
N SER A 461 31.08 8.89 -0.85
CA SER A 461 30.67 10.01 0.00
C SER A 461 29.57 9.58 0.96
N HIS A 462 29.28 10.44 1.93
CA HIS A 462 28.04 10.33 2.69
C HIS A 462 26.83 10.65 1.83
N GLY A 463 25.68 10.14 2.26
CA GLY A 463 24.38 10.46 1.70
C GLY A 463 23.44 10.99 2.77
N ASP A 464 22.52 11.86 2.38
CA ASP A 464 21.58 12.54 3.26
C ASP A 464 20.15 12.03 3.01
N TYR A 465 19.46 11.70 4.11
CA TYR A 465 18.11 11.14 4.08
C TYR A 465 17.04 12.17 3.70
N ASP A 466 17.23 13.43 4.07
CA ASP A 466 16.24 14.50 3.93
C ASP A 466 16.27 15.13 2.55
N THR A 467 17.40 15.04 1.85
CA THR A 467 17.57 15.65 0.53
C THR A 467 17.47 14.65 -0.61
N GLU A 468 16.61 13.64 -0.46
CA GLU A 468 16.32 12.69 -1.55
C GLU A 468 17.61 11.99 -2.03
N GLY A 469 18.38 11.44 -1.08
CA GLY A 469 19.64 10.75 -1.36
C GLY A 469 20.76 11.67 -1.83
N GLY A 470 20.70 12.96 -1.51
CA GLY A 470 21.75 13.92 -1.82
C GLY A 470 23.10 13.49 -1.23
N LEU A 471 24.18 13.67 -2.00
CA LEU A 471 25.51 13.20 -1.67
C LEU A 471 26.40 14.36 -1.22
N ALA A 472 27.05 14.19 -0.08
CA ALA A 472 27.88 15.20 0.55
C ALA A 472 29.29 15.19 -0.03
N LEU A 473 29.59 16.12 -0.92
CA LEU A 473 30.92 16.32 -1.51
C LEU A 473 31.57 17.57 -0.93
N GLY A 474 32.72 17.41 -0.28
CA GLY A 474 33.45 18.52 0.33
C GLY A 474 32.79 19.03 1.62
N VAL A 475 32.01 18.18 2.30
CA VAL A 475 31.32 18.51 3.56
C VAL A 475 31.83 17.59 4.66
N ASP A 476 32.31 18.20 5.74
CA ASP A 476 32.59 17.51 7.00
C ASP A 476 31.29 17.48 7.83
N ILE A 477 30.58 16.35 7.84
CA ILE A 477 29.24 16.27 8.46
C ILE A 477 29.30 16.26 9.99
N GLU A 478 30.45 15.93 10.58
CA GLU A 478 30.63 15.99 12.04
C GLU A 478 30.74 17.43 12.54
N ILE A 479 31.28 18.33 11.70
CA ILE A 479 31.55 19.73 12.07
C ILE A 479 30.51 20.69 11.46
N SER A 480 30.00 20.40 10.26
CA SER A 480 29.12 21.28 9.52
C SER A 480 27.65 21.02 9.82
N SER A 481 27.11 21.70 10.83
CA SER A 481 25.65 21.81 11.02
C SER A 481 24.98 22.77 10.02
N LYS A 482 25.65 23.15 8.92
CA LYS A 482 25.28 24.26 8.03
C LYS A 482 25.57 23.93 6.55
N TYR A 483 24.90 22.91 6.02
CA TYR A 483 24.76 22.77 4.57
C TYR A 483 23.27 22.84 4.22
N GLU A 484 22.94 23.58 3.16
CA GLU A 484 21.57 23.65 2.66
C GLU A 484 21.29 22.47 1.72
N PRO A 485 20.03 22.04 1.56
CA PRO A 485 19.69 20.98 0.61
C PRO A 485 20.15 21.22 -0.82
N GLY A 486 20.38 22.48 -1.21
CA GLY A 486 20.92 22.86 -2.51
C GLY A 486 22.43 22.63 -2.66
N ASP A 487 23.15 22.36 -1.57
CA ASP A 487 24.61 22.20 -1.56
C ASP A 487 25.06 20.77 -1.89
N LEU A 488 24.16 19.79 -1.79
CA LEU A 488 24.47 18.38 -2.03
C LEU A 488 24.39 18.00 -3.51
N LEU A 489 25.16 17.00 -3.92
CA LEU A 489 25.04 16.41 -5.25
C LEU A 489 23.76 15.58 -5.34
N LYS A 490 22.91 15.85 -6.33
CA LYS A 490 21.61 15.18 -6.53
C LYS A 490 21.52 14.47 -7.88
N PRO A 491 20.58 13.51 -8.04
CA PRO A 491 20.32 12.87 -9.32
C PRO A 491 20.08 13.86 -10.47
N SER A 492 19.35 14.94 -10.21
CA SER A 492 19.02 15.99 -11.20
C SER A 492 20.26 16.67 -11.80
N HIS A 493 21.33 16.83 -11.02
CA HIS A 493 22.58 17.43 -11.51
C HIS A 493 23.25 16.52 -12.57
N ILE A 494 23.34 15.22 -12.30
CA ILE A 494 23.90 14.25 -13.26
C ILE A 494 22.95 14.07 -14.45
N ALA A 495 21.64 14.03 -14.22
CA ALA A 495 20.64 13.94 -15.27
C ALA A 495 20.72 15.13 -16.25
N SER A 496 21.00 16.34 -15.75
CA SER A 496 21.22 17.54 -16.58
C SER A 496 22.41 17.36 -17.52
N VAL A 497 23.51 16.79 -17.04
CA VAL A 497 24.68 16.47 -17.87
C VAL A 497 24.33 15.42 -18.93
N LEU A 498 23.69 14.33 -18.52
CA LEU A 498 23.36 13.22 -19.42
C LEU A 498 22.34 13.63 -20.50
N HIS A 499 21.41 14.55 -20.20
CA HIS A 499 20.46 15.08 -21.18
C HIS A 499 21.16 15.78 -22.36
N LYS A 500 22.32 16.41 -22.13
CA LYS A 500 23.12 17.02 -23.21
C LYS A 500 23.74 15.95 -24.15
N TYR A 501 23.86 14.71 -23.68
CA TYR A 501 24.54 13.61 -24.36
C TYR A 501 23.78 12.27 -24.24
N PRO A 502 22.54 12.18 -24.75
CA PRO A 502 21.63 11.06 -24.46
C PRO A 502 22.11 9.70 -24.99
N ASN A 503 23.04 9.68 -25.94
CA ASN A 503 23.60 8.46 -26.53
C ASN A 503 24.72 7.83 -25.68
N VAL A 504 25.22 8.52 -24.64
CA VAL A 504 26.31 8.00 -23.81
C VAL A 504 25.74 7.02 -22.78
N LYS A 505 26.21 5.77 -22.83
CA LYS A 505 25.88 4.78 -21.80
C LYS A 505 26.67 5.09 -20.53
N CYS A 506 25.96 5.30 -19.43
CA CYS A 506 26.54 5.65 -18.14
C CYS A 506 26.25 4.56 -17.10
N THR A 507 27.25 4.25 -16.26
CA THR A 507 27.11 3.43 -15.05
C THR A 507 27.52 4.28 -13.84
N ILE A 508 26.79 4.20 -12.74
CA ILE A 508 27.02 4.94 -11.49
C ILE A 508 27.20 3.93 -10.35
N PHE A 509 28.31 4.00 -9.63
CA PHE A 509 28.62 3.17 -8.46
C PHE A 509 28.73 4.03 -7.22
N MET A 510 27.97 3.69 -6.16
CA MET A 510 27.87 4.50 -4.96
C MET A 510 27.97 3.66 -3.70
N THR A 511 28.83 4.07 -2.76
CA THR A 511 28.95 3.46 -1.44
C THR A 511 28.16 4.19 -0.36
N SER A 512 27.41 5.22 -0.74
CA SER A 512 26.74 6.17 0.14
C SER A 512 25.49 5.62 0.84
N CYS A 513 25.17 6.18 2.01
CA CYS A 513 23.89 5.97 2.67
C CYS A 513 22.74 6.50 1.80
N TYR A 514 21.55 5.91 1.92
CA TYR A 514 20.34 6.30 1.17
C TYR A 514 20.50 6.30 -0.36
N SER A 515 21.55 5.67 -0.87
CA SER A 515 21.93 5.67 -2.29
C SER A 515 20.87 5.04 -3.19
N GLY A 516 19.99 4.18 -2.64
CA GLY A 516 18.86 3.62 -3.37
C GLY A 516 17.88 4.67 -3.91
N HIS A 517 17.88 5.89 -3.37
CA HIS A 517 17.12 7.00 -3.96
C HIS A 517 17.54 7.27 -5.42
N TRP A 518 18.83 7.15 -5.73
CA TRP A 518 19.34 7.34 -7.09
C TRP A 518 18.84 6.26 -8.06
N VAL A 519 18.46 5.09 -7.55
CA VAL A 519 17.86 4.01 -8.37
C VAL A 519 16.37 4.25 -8.62
N GLU A 520 15.67 4.81 -7.64
CA GLU A 520 14.22 5.00 -7.67
C GLU A 520 13.78 6.35 -8.26
N THR A 521 14.69 7.32 -8.35
CA THR A 521 14.41 8.68 -8.84
C THR A 521 13.96 8.71 -10.30
N THR A 522 13.17 9.72 -10.64
CA THR A 522 12.73 9.97 -12.02
C THR A 522 13.63 10.85 -12.84
N GLU A 523 14.61 11.48 -12.24
CA GLU A 523 15.53 12.38 -12.94
C GLU A 523 16.17 11.68 -14.14
N PHE A 524 16.35 10.36 -14.05
CA PHE A 524 16.89 9.52 -15.11
C PHE A 524 15.86 8.95 -16.09
N ASN A 525 14.56 9.26 -15.96
CA ASN A 525 13.49 8.75 -16.83
C ASN A 525 13.13 9.68 -18.01
N GLY A 526 13.75 10.86 -18.11
CA GLY A 526 13.55 11.79 -19.23
C GLY A 526 14.05 11.21 -20.57
N SER A 527 13.21 11.29 -21.60
CA SER A 527 13.47 11.01 -23.04
C SER A 527 14.75 10.23 -23.39
N GLN A 528 14.82 8.95 -22.99
CA GLN A 528 15.85 7.93 -23.34
C GLN A 528 17.04 7.77 -22.38
N LEU A 529 17.16 8.54 -21.29
CA LEU A 529 18.20 8.27 -20.31
C LEU A 529 17.95 6.94 -19.58
N LYS A 530 18.98 6.11 -19.45
CA LYS A 530 18.95 4.81 -18.74
C LYS A 530 20.31 4.49 -18.10
N PRO A 531 20.82 5.31 -17.16
CA PRO A 531 22.05 4.98 -16.46
C PRO A 531 21.89 3.69 -15.64
N LEU A 532 22.93 2.88 -15.63
CA LEU A 532 23.04 1.72 -14.76
C LEU A 532 23.48 2.18 -13.37
N ILE A 533 22.72 1.98 -12.31
CA ILE A 533 23.04 2.52 -10.97
C ILE A 533 23.23 1.36 -10.01
N LEU A 534 24.27 1.47 -9.19
CA LEU A 534 24.67 0.54 -8.16
C LEU A 534 24.76 1.26 -6.83
N ALA A 535 23.73 1.07 -6.02
CA ALA A 535 23.61 1.68 -4.71
C ALA A 535 23.94 0.67 -3.61
N ALA A 536 24.78 1.06 -2.65
CA ALA A 536 25.14 0.24 -1.51
C ALA A 536 23.98 -0.05 -0.55
N SER A 537 22.94 0.79 -0.55
CA SER A 537 21.81 0.69 0.38
C SER A 537 20.48 1.06 -0.27
N GLY A 538 19.38 0.65 0.33
CA GLY A 538 18.05 1.11 -0.06
C GLY A 538 17.85 2.61 0.20
N ARG A 539 16.79 3.19 -0.38
CA ARG A 539 16.43 4.62 -0.23
C ARG A 539 16.34 5.10 1.22
N ASP A 540 16.02 4.19 2.14
CA ASP A 540 15.78 4.48 3.56
C ASP A 540 16.78 3.75 4.48
N GLN A 541 17.90 3.28 3.92
CA GLN A 541 18.90 2.50 4.64
C GLN A 541 20.28 3.16 4.57
N GLU A 542 21.04 2.97 5.63
CA GLU A 542 22.44 3.35 5.69
C GLU A 542 23.32 2.29 5.00
N SER A 543 24.42 2.75 4.42
CA SER A 543 25.49 1.86 3.96
C SER A 543 26.47 1.61 5.11
N PHE A 544 27.07 0.42 5.15
CA PHE A 544 27.96 0.01 6.23
C PHE A 544 29.38 -0.22 5.74
N GLY A 545 30.34 0.27 6.53
CA GLY A 545 31.71 -0.20 6.59
C GLY A 545 31.90 -1.42 7.50
N PHE A 546 33.07 -2.03 7.41
CA PHE A 546 33.46 -3.11 8.29
C PHE A 546 33.51 -2.70 9.75
N VAL A 547 33.37 -3.72 10.59
CA VAL A 547 33.51 -3.58 12.03
C VAL A 547 34.87 -3.03 12.42
N TRP A 548 34.91 -2.22 13.47
CA TRP A 548 36.16 -1.76 14.04
C TRP A 548 37.02 -2.95 14.47
N SER A 549 38.17 -3.09 13.81
CA SER A 549 39.10 -4.19 14.05
C SER A 549 39.83 -4.06 15.39
N HIS A 550 40.45 -5.13 15.88
CA HIS A 550 41.36 -5.05 17.03
C HIS A 550 42.49 -4.02 16.84
N SER A 551 42.96 -3.83 15.60
CA SER A 551 43.87 -2.74 15.23
C SER A 551 43.26 -1.33 15.32
N GLN A 552 42.06 -1.20 15.88
CA GLN A 552 41.32 0.04 16.08
C GLN A 552 41.17 0.88 14.81
N ARG A 553 40.86 0.22 13.68
CA ARG A 553 40.55 0.90 12.40
C ARG A 553 39.41 0.25 11.66
N HIS A 554 38.68 1.06 10.90
CA HIS A 554 37.80 0.60 9.84
C HIS A 554 38.62 0.18 8.61
N ALA A 555 38.09 -0.79 7.87
CA ALA A 555 38.80 -1.44 6.77
C ALA A 555 37.96 -1.48 5.48
N GLY A 556 37.29 -0.37 5.15
CA GLY A 556 36.45 -0.26 3.96
C GLY A 556 34.97 -0.62 4.16
N GLY A 557 34.22 -0.49 3.07
CA GLY A 557 32.79 -0.67 2.89
C GLY A 557 32.40 -2.13 2.64
N LEU A 558 31.27 -2.57 3.19
CA LEU A 558 30.72 -3.90 2.92
C LEU A 558 30.33 -4.06 1.45
N PHE A 559 29.79 -3.00 0.83
CA PHE A 559 29.37 -3.03 -0.57
C PHE A 559 30.55 -3.19 -1.54
N SER A 560 31.62 -2.39 -1.36
CA SER A 560 32.86 -2.52 -2.14
C SER A 560 33.49 -3.90 -1.94
N SER A 561 33.50 -4.39 -0.71
CA SER A 561 34.03 -5.72 -0.38
C SER A 561 33.27 -6.84 -1.05
N ALA A 562 31.94 -6.86 -0.91
CA ALA A 562 31.10 -7.87 -1.54
C ALA A 562 31.23 -7.83 -3.06
N THR A 563 31.24 -6.63 -3.65
CA THR A 563 31.40 -6.44 -5.09
C THR A 563 32.74 -7.01 -5.57
N ILE A 564 33.85 -6.66 -4.92
CA ILE A 564 35.17 -7.19 -5.29
C ILE A 564 35.23 -8.70 -5.07
N SER A 565 34.79 -9.21 -3.92
CA SER A 565 34.75 -10.65 -3.63
C SER A 565 34.02 -11.44 -4.72
N GLU A 566 32.91 -10.92 -5.24
CA GLU A 566 32.19 -11.57 -6.34
C GLU A 566 32.91 -11.45 -7.68
N LEU A 567 33.55 -10.32 -7.98
CA LEU A 567 34.35 -10.15 -9.21
C LEU A 567 35.59 -11.06 -9.23
N LEU A 568 36.17 -11.37 -8.07
CA LEU A 568 37.36 -12.22 -7.93
C LEU A 568 37.07 -13.73 -8.10
N LYS A 569 35.80 -14.17 -8.02
CA LYS A 569 35.39 -15.58 -8.12
C LYS A 569 35.26 -16.10 -9.56
N GLU A 570 35.41 -15.23 -10.54
CA GLU A 570 35.21 -15.55 -11.95
C GLU A 570 36.48 -16.12 -12.60
N PRO A 571 36.35 -16.91 -13.69
CA PRO A 571 37.48 -17.61 -14.29
C PRO A 571 38.60 -16.67 -14.78
N SER A 572 39.84 -17.15 -14.64
CA SER A 572 41.07 -16.39 -14.93
C SER A 572 41.47 -16.36 -16.41
N GLN A 573 40.85 -17.18 -17.27
CA GLN A 573 41.16 -17.24 -18.69
C GLN A 573 39.90 -16.99 -19.52
N LEU A 574 40.07 -16.25 -20.61
CA LEU A 574 39.01 -16.04 -21.57
C LEU A 574 38.93 -17.27 -22.47
N PRO A 575 37.72 -17.78 -22.77
CA PRO A 575 37.58 -18.78 -23.82
C PRO A 575 37.85 -18.12 -25.19
N ASP A 576 38.40 -18.90 -26.12
CA ASP A 576 38.65 -18.44 -27.50
C ASP A 576 37.33 -18.17 -28.26
N ASP A 577 36.25 -18.82 -27.85
CA ASP A 577 34.90 -18.66 -28.40
C ASP A 577 33.91 -18.22 -27.31
N ALA A 578 33.06 -17.27 -27.67
CA ALA A 578 32.01 -16.78 -26.81
C ALA A 578 31.03 -17.86 -26.34
N ASP A 579 30.81 -18.91 -27.13
CA ASP A 579 29.93 -20.03 -26.78
C ASP A 579 30.52 -20.92 -25.65
N GLN A 580 31.83 -20.80 -25.40
CA GLN A 580 32.54 -21.52 -24.32
C GLN A 580 32.65 -20.68 -23.02
N ASP A 581 32.01 -19.51 -22.96
CA ASP A 581 32.03 -18.62 -21.79
C ASP A 581 31.48 -19.31 -20.52
N THR A 582 32.34 -19.64 -19.56
CA THR A 582 31.92 -20.24 -18.28
C THR A 582 31.58 -19.22 -17.19
N SER A 583 31.67 -17.92 -17.49
CA SER A 583 31.38 -16.86 -16.52
C SER A 583 29.91 -16.89 -16.09
N ARG A 584 29.67 -16.48 -14.83
CA ARG A 584 28.29 -16.43 -14.32
C ARG A 584 27.49 -15.41 -15.09
N GLN A 585 26.22 -15.74 -15.33
CA GLN A 585 25.25 -14.73 -15.80
C GLN A 585 25.17 -13.60 -14.80
N TYR A 586 24.90 -12.40 -15.30
CA TYR A 586 24.86 -11.19 -14.50
C TYR A 586 23.95 -11.27 -13.27
N ARG A 587 22.75 -11.83 -13.45
CA ARG A 587 21.78 -12.04 -12.36
C ARG A 587 22.34 -12.91 -11.24
N HIS A 588 23.18 -13.90 -11.56
CA HIS A 588 23.82 -14.77 -10.57
C HIS A 588 24.89 -14.02 -9.78
N VAL A 589 25.73 -13.21 -10.44
CA VAL A 589 26.76 -12.40 -9.77
C VAL A 589 26.11 -11.52 -8.70
N ILE A 590 24.95 -10.93 -9.00
CA ILE A 590 24.34 -9.99 -8.07
C ILE A 590 23.52 -10.65 -6.98
N ASN A 591 22.86 -11.77 -7.26
CA ASN A 591 22.31 -12.61 -6.20
C ASN A 591 23.41 -13.01 -5.21
N SER A 592 24.59 -13.34 -5.73
CA SER A 592 25.75 -13.70 -4.93
C SER A 592 26.28 -12.50 -4.16
N LEU A 593 26.30 -11.30 -4.74
CA LEU A 593 26.70 -10.06 -4.05
C LEU A 593 25.82 -9.79 -2.84
N VAL A 594 24.49 -9.90 -2.97
CA VAL A 594 23.56 -9.74 -1.83
C VAL A 594 23.83 -10.82 -0.77
N GLY A 595 24.07 -12.06 -1.19
CA GLY A 595 24.46 -13.15 -0.29
C GLY A 595 25.77 -12.87 0.44
N GLU A 596 26.76 -12.34 -0.26
CA GLU A 596 28.07 -11.98 0.28
C GLU A 596 27.97 -10.79 1.23
N MET A 597 27.15 -9.79 0.93
CA MET A 597 26.86 -8.70 1.88
C MET A 597 26.23 -9.23 3.16
N ASN A 598 25.27 -10.15 3.07
CA ASN A 598 24.69 -10.79 4.24
C ASN A 598 25.72 -11.63 5.02
N ARG A 599 26.69 -12.24 4.34
CA ARG A 599 27.80 -12.97 4.97
C ARG A 599 28.75 -12.02 5.72
N LEU A 600 29.06 -10.86 5.14
CA LEU A 600 29.98 -9.87 5.71
C LEU A 600 29.34 -9.04 6.82
N CYS A 601 28.03 -8.80 6.76
CA CYS A 601 27.25 -8.17 7.83
C CYS A 601 27.23 -9.02 9.10
N LEU A 602 27.23 -8.37 10.27
CA LEU A 602 27.01 -9.07 11.54
C LEU A 602 25.55 -9.54 11.64
N PRO A 603 25.29 -10.78 12.12
CA PRO A 603 23.92 -11.32 12.23
C PRO A 603 22.94 -10.43 13.01
N ILE A 604 23.40 -9.75 14.07
CA ILE A 604 22.56 -8.86 14.89
C ILE A 604 21.98 -7.68 14.10
N ASN A 605 22.76 -7.13 13.16
CA ASN A 605 22.31 -6.03 12.31
C ASN A 605 21.21 -6.53 11.36
N ILE A 606 21.40 -7.71 10.75
CA ILE A 606 20.42 -8.35 9.85
C ILE A 606 19.11 -8.67 10.59
N ASP A 607 19.22 -9.24 11.79
CA ASP A 607 18.12 -9.69 12.62
C ASP A 607 17.21 -8.56 13.14
N GLU A 608 17.78 -7.36 13.27
CA GLU A 608 17.09 -6.14 13.69
C GLU A 608 16.60 -5.27 12.52
N GLY A 609 16.81 -5.72 11.28
CA GLY A 609 16.41 -5.00 10.06
C GLY A 609 17.37 -3.87 9.66
N TYR A 610 18.57 -3.86 10.24
CA TYR A 610 19.67 -2.96 9.87
C TYR A 610 20.58 -3.69 8.88
N GLY A 611 20.35 -3.47 7.59
CA GLY A 611 21.20 -4.02 6.54
C GLY A 611 21.41 -2.98 5.47
N SER A 612 22.64 -2.89 4.95
CA SER A 612 22.87 -2.32 3.64
C SER A 612 22.28 -3.29 2.63
N SER A 613 21.05 -3.05 2.18
CA SER A 613 20.48 -3.82 1.08
C SER A 613 20.83 -3.10 -0.21
N PRO A 614 21.79 -3.62 -1.01
CA PRO A 614 22.18 -2.92 -2.22
C PRO A 614 21.01 -2.95 -3.22
N VAL A 615 20.85 -1.87 -3.97
CA VAL A 615 19.76 -1.69 -4.94
C VAL A 615 20.36 -1.32 -6.29
N PHE A 616 19.76 -1.80 -7.38
CA PHE A 616 20.32 -1.58 -8.71
C PHE A 616 19.26 -1.38 -9.80
N THR A 617 19.61 -0.71 -10.91
CA THR A 617 18.70 -0.49 -12.06
C THR A 617 18.66 -1.65 -13.07
N ASP A 618 17.53 -1.76 -13.79
CA ASP A 618 17.14 -2.91 -14.61
C ASP A 618 17.74 -2.89 -16.01
N ASN A 619 18.41 -3.99 -16.36
CA ASN A 619 18.57 -4.37 -17.73
C ASN A 619 18.19 -5.85 -17.85
N GLU A 620 17.25 -6.20 -18.73
CA GLU A 620 16.76 -7.56 -19.00
C GLU A 620 17.86 -8.53 -19.51
N SER A 621 19.12 -8.13 -19.44
CA SER A 621 20.28 -8.84 -19.96
C SER A 621 20.58 -10.12 -19.15
N GLN A 622 20.37 -11.25 -19.81
CA GLN A 622 20.85 -12.57 -19.38
C GLN A 622 22.28 -12.86 -19.86
N GLU A 623 22.97 -11.85 -20.43
CA GLU A 623 24.31 -12.05 -20.98
C GLU A 623 25.30 -12.43 -19.87
N ARG A 624 26.20 -13.35 -20.22
CA ARG A 624 27.32 -13.74 -19.37
C ARG A 624 28.29 -12.56 -19.23
N PHE A 625 28.89 -12.45 -18.05
CA PHE A 625 29.65 -11.26 -17.65
C PHE A 625 30.77 -10.91 -18.64
N TRP A 626 31.48 -11.93 -19.15
CA TRP A 626 32.59 -11.75 -20.09
C TRP A 626 32.16 -11.17 -21.45
N ARG A 627 31.08 -11.69 -22.05
CA ARG A 627 30.56 -11.22 -23.36
C ARG A 627 30.30 -9.71 -23.36
N ARG A 628 30.03 -9.13 -22.19
CA ARG A 628 29.64 -7.74 -22.01
C ARG A 628 30.79 -6.78 -21.69
N THR A 629 31.84 -7.24 -20.99
CA THR A 629 32.97 -6.38 -20.58
C THR A 629 34.10 -6.36 -21.61
N GLY A 630 34.36 -7.48 -22.28
CA GLY A 630 35.55 -7.64 -23.11
C GLY A 630 36.87 -7.61 -22.31
N TYR A 631 36.82 -7.63 -20.98
CA TYR A 631 37.97 -7.81 -20.10
C TYR A 631 37.91 -9.17 -19.43
N SER A 632 39.07 -9.83 -19.33
CA SER A 632 39.23 -10.94 -18.39
C SER A 632 39.13 -10.41 -16.96
N LEU A 633 38.31 -11.06 -16.15
CA LEU A 633 38.27 -10.78 -14.71
C LEU A 633 39.58 -11.12 -13.99
N TYR A 634 40.51 -11.81 -14.68
CA TYR A 634 41.91 -11.89 -14.28
C TYR A 634 42.54 -10.52 -14.02
N GLN A 635 42.19 -9.46 -14.76
CA GLN A 635 42.83 -8.16 -14.55
C GLN A 635 42.47 -7.57 -13.17
N TYR A 636 41.21 -7.72 -12.74
CA TYR A 636 40.78 -7.31 -11.40
C TYR A 636 41.55 -8.09 -10.34
N LYS A 637 41.62 -9.42 -10.50
CA LYS A 637 42.34 -10.30 -9.58
C LYS A 637 43.84 -10.01 -9.54
N ALA A 638 44.48 -9.87 -10.70
CA ALA A 638 45.90 -9.57 -10.81
C ALA A 638 46.25 -8.23 -10.16
N ASN A 639 45.42 -7.20 -10.37
CA ASN A 639 45.61 -5.91 -9.70
C ASN A 639 45.36 -5.99 -8.19
N TYR A 640 44.33 -6.72 -7.76
CA TYR A 640 44.06 -6.95 -6.34
C TYR A 640 45.17 -7.75 -5.65
N ASP A 641 45.76 -8.73 -6.33
CA ASP A 641 46.83 -9.58 -5.81
C ASP A 641 48.17 -8.85 -5.68
N LYS A 642 48.41 -7.79 -6.49
CA LYS A 642 49.58 -6.90 -6.33
C LYS A 642 49.56 -6.14 -5.01
N LEU A 643 48.39 -5.93 -4.42
CA LEU A 643 48.27 -5.23 -3.15
C LEU A 643 48.83 -6.10 -2.02
N GLN A 644 49.61 -5.47 -1.15
CA GLN A 644 50.16 -6.13 0.03
C GLN A 644 49.04 -6.73 0.87
N THR A 645 49.20 -8.00 1.22
CA THR A 645 48.24 -8.72 2.06
C THR A 645 48.71 -8.63 3.50
N ILE A 646 47.80 -8.28 4.40
CA ILE A 646 48.01 -8.33 5.84
C ILE A 646 47.07 -9.38 6.46
N PRO A 647 47.48 -10.03 7.56
CA PRO A 647 46.65 -11.04 8.19
C PRO A 647 45.35 -10.47 8.77
N ALA A 648 44.42 -11.39 9.03
CA ALA A 648 43.26 -11.13 9.87
C ALA A 648 43.68 -10.50 11.20
N SER A 649 42.82 -9.61 11.71
CA SER A 649 42.97 -9.08 13.06
C SER A 649 42.66 -10.18 14.07
N ASP A 650 43.33 -10.22 15.22
CA ASP A 650 42.97 -11.15 16.30
C ASP A 650 41.54 -10.83 16.79
N PRO A 651 40.52 -11.65 16.47
CA PRO A 651 39.15 -11.33 16.80
C PRO A 651 38.97 -11.33 18.31
N HIS A 652 38.30 -10.31 18.84
CA HIS A 652 37.84 -10.38 20.21
C HIS A 652 36.89 -11.59 20.35
N PRO A 653 37.02 -12.46 21.37
CA PRO A 653 36.18 -13.65 21.53
C PRO A 653 34.68 -13.36 21.58
N LYS A 654 34.26 -12.21 22.11
CA LYS A 654 32.86 -11.75 22.06
C LYS A 654 32.36 -11.46 20.64
N ARG A 655 33.26 -11.31 19.66
CA ARG A 655 32.99 -10.89 18.27
C ARG A 655 33.32 -11.98 17.24
N ASP A 656 33.63 -13.19 17.69
CA ASP A 656 33.76 -14.34 16.80
C ASP A 656 32.38 -14.66 16.20
N ARG A 657 32.25 -14.47 14.88
CA ARG A 657 31.02 -14.72 14.11
C ARG A 657 30.44 -16.12 14.35
N LYS A 658 31.27 -17.12 14.68
CA LYS A 658 30.82 -18.49 14.95
C LYS A 658 30.25 -18.67 16.37
N ARG A 659 30.68 -17.83 17.33
CA ARG A 659 30.27 -17.89 18.74
C ARG A 659 29.20 -16.88 19.13
N PHE A 660 28.98 -15.85 18.33
CA PHE A 660 27.96 -14.82 18.57
C PHE A 660 26.52 -15.38 18.72
N HIS A 661 26.25 -16.58 18.19
CA HIS A 661 24.96 -17.28 18.36
C HIS A 661 24.85 -18.10 19.66
N ALA A 662 25.92 -18.25 20.44
CA ALA A 662 26.00 -19.17 21.57
C ALA A 662 26.37 -18.44 22.88
N MET A 663 25.35 -17.85 23.53
CA MET A 663 25.34 -17.34 24.91
C MET A 663 26.30 -16.18 25.24
N PHE A 664 25.89 -15.34 26.20
CA PHE A 664 26.68 -14.23 26.74
C PHE A 664 28.01 -14.76 27.28
N VAL A 665 29.12 -14.26 26.73
CA VAL A 665 30.48 -14.48 27.24
C VAL A 665 30.86 -13.26 28.08
N ASP A 666 30.96 -13.42 29.39
CA ASP A 666 31.32 -12.33 30.31
C ASP A 666 32.84 -12.09 30.37
N ASP A 667 33.29 -11.00 30.99
CA ASP A 667 34.70 -10.61 31.05
C ASP A 667 35.61 -11.62 31.77
N SER A 668 35.05 -12.63 32.44
CA SER A 668 35.79 -13.69 33.13
C SER A 668 36.09 -14.89 32.25
N ASP A 669 35.57 -14.95 31.02
CA ASP A 669 35.83 -16.06 30.09
C ASP A 669 37.34 -16.20 29.80
N PRO A 670 37.93 -17.40 29.90
CA PRO A 670 39.35 -17.62 29.67
C PRO A 670 39.87 -17.10 28.34
N ALA A 671 39.06 -17.12 27.28
CA ALA A 671 39.43 -16.58 25.98
C ALA A 671 39.50 -15.05 26.00
N ILE A 672 38.58 -14.37 26.70
CA ILE A 672 38.60 -12.91 26.85
C ILE A 672 39.79 -12.50 27.71
N VAL A 673 40.05 -13.20 28.82
CA VAL A 673 41.23 -12.97 29.66
C VAL A 673 42.52 -13.19 28.86
N ALA A 674 42.59 -14.24 28.05
CA ALA A 674 43.74 -14.50 27.18
C ALA A 674 43.90 -13.41 26.10
N TRP A 675 42.80 -12.94 25.51
CA TRP A 675 42.83 -11.85 24.53
C TRP A 675 43.29 -10.53 25.18
N ASN A 676 42.74 -10.15 26.34
CA ASN A 676 43.15 -8.96 27.09
C ASN A 676 44.64 -8.99 27.48
N LYS A 677 45.18 -10.18 27.79
CA LYS A 677 46.62 -10.36 28.04
C LYS A 677 47.47 -10.17 26.78
N ARG A 678 47.00 -10.60 25.61
CA ARG A 678 47.68 -10.37 24.33
C ARG A 678 47.62 -8.90 23.88
N HIS A 679 46.59 -8.18 24.34
CA HIS A 679 46.22 -6.85 23.87
C HIS A 679 46.05 -5.83 25.00
N PRO A 680 47.11 -5.58 25.81
CA PRO A 680 47.02 -4.74 26.98
C PRO A 680 46.69 -3.28 26.60
N GLY A 681 45.72 -2.69 27.31
CA GLY A 681 45.30 -1.29 27.11
C GLY A 681 44.23 -1.08 26.05
N ILE A 682 43.79 -2.14 25.35
CA ILE A 682 42.68 -2.07 24.39
C ILE A 682 41.37 -2.40 25.13
N LEU A 683 40.55 -1.38 25.37
CA LEU A 683 39.26 -1.51 26.06
C LEU A 683 38.23 -2.22 25.17
N ASP A 684 37.87 -3.46 25.53
CA ASP A 684 36.81 -4.22 24.84
C ASP A 684 35.38 -3.73 25.17
N VAL A 685 35.18 -3.19 26.38
CA VAL A 685 33.85 -2.91 26.98
C VAL A 685 33.00 -1.86 26.25
N ASP A 686 33.54 -1.14 25.27
CA ASP A 686 32.88 0.04 24.71
C ASP A 686 32.52 0.00 23.21
N TYR A 687 32.86 -1.07 22.48
CA TYR A 687 32.67 -1.09 21.01
C TYR A 687 31.90 -2.31 20.45
N PRO A 688 30.85 -2.83 21.12
CA PRO A 688 30.23 -4.11 20.76
C PRO A 688 29.56 -4.18 19.37
N GLU A 689 29.38 -3.07 18.65
CA GLU A 689 28.48 -3.02 17.48
C GLU A 689 29.08 -2.32 16.24
N ALA A 690 30.41 -2.12 16.19
CA ALA A 690 31.00 -1.06 15.38
C ALA A 690 31.16 -1.26 13.86
N THR A 691 30.13 -1.67 13.10
CA THR A 691 30.16 -1.62 11.62
C THR A 691 30.24 -0.18 11.15
N GLY A 692 31.33 0.24 10.48
CA GLY A 692 31.59 1.62 10.04
C GLY A 692 30.65 2.18 8.97
N GLY A 693 29.33 2.03 9.11
CA GLY A 693 28.40 3.05 8.59
C GLY A 693 28.40 4.24 9.55
N TYR A 694 27.64 5.26 9.22
CA TYR A 694 27.35 6.40 10.11
C TYR A 694 27.31 5.98 11.59
N GLY A 695 28.32 6.38 12.36
CA GLY A 695 28.40 6.03 13.77
C GLY A 695 28.31 4.52 14.03
N GLY A 696 29.24 3.76 13.45
CA GLY A 696 29.33 2.32 13.63
C GLY A 696 29.37 1.92 15.08
N THR A 697 28.20 1.64 15.61
CA THR A 697 27.78 0.96 16.83
C THR A 697 26.29 1.26 16.97
N LEU A 698 25.55 0.44 17.71
CA LEU A 698 24.25 0.83 18.24
C LEU A 698 24.41 2.19 18.99
N ARG A 699 25.62 2.50 19.51
CA ARG A 699 26.04 3.82 20.06
C ARG A 699 26.07 4.98 19.09
N GLY A 700 26.53 4.85 17.85
CA GLY A 700 26.45 5.97 16.90
C GLY A 700 25.04 6.17 16.33
N LEU A 701 24.25 5.09 16.23
CA LEU A 701 22.81 5.16 15.99
C LEU A 701 22.08 5.89 17.13
N VAL A 702 22.48 5.65 18.38
CA VAL A 702 21.94 6.36 19.55
C VAL A 702 22.76 7.58 19.99
N SER A 703 23.69 8.03 19.15
CA SER A 703 24.51 9.18 19.49
C SER A 703 23.61 10.39 19.68
N PHE A 704 24.08 11.29 20.54
CA PHE A 704 23.30 12.47 20.87
C PHE A 704 23.00 13.28 19.59
N GLY A 705 24.00 13.45 18.71
CA GLY A 705 23.87 14.13 17.42
C GLY A 705 22.81 13.51 16.51
N THR A 706 22.87 12.20 16.26
CA THR A 706 21.93 11.50 15.36
C THR A 706 20.50 11.55 15.88
N ILE A 707 20.28 11.26 17.16
CA ILE A 707 18.93 11.32 17.74
C ILE A 707 18.42 12.76 17.77
N ARG A 708 19.26 13.74 18.12
CA ARG A 708 18.90 15.16 18.12
C ARG A 708 18.52 15.65 16.74
N TYR A 709 19.23 15.23 15.69
CA TYR A 709 18.88 15.51 14.30
C TYR A 709 17.46 15.02 13.98
N LEU A 710 17.15 13.75 14.28
CA LEU A 710 15.82 13.17 14.06
C LEU A 710 14.73 13.85 14.89
N ILE A 711 15.02 14.22 16.14
CA ILE A 711 14.11 15.00 16.99
C ILE A 711 13.81 16.34 16.33
N ASN A 712 14.83 17.06 15.87
CA ASN A 712 14.66 18.37 15.24
C ASN A 712 13.78 18.27 13.98
N ILE A 713 14.01 17.26 13.14
CA ILE A 713 13.19 17.03 11.94
C ILE A 713 11.76 16.68 12.31
N TYR A 714 11.58 15.77 13.27
CA TYR A 714 10.26 15.39 13.76
C TYR A 714 9.48 16.61 14.30
N LEU A 715 10.14 17.48 15.07
CA LEU A 715 9.52 18.70 15.59
C LEU A 715 9.17 19.70 14.49
N ARG A 716 10.05 19.85 13.48
CA ARG A 716 9.77 20.67 12.28
C ARG A 716 8.62 20.13 11.43
N SER A 717 8.32 18.83 11.52
CA SER A 717 7.23 18.19 10.79
C SER A 717 5.82 18.44 11.36
N ASN A 718 5.65 19.36 12.31
CA ASN A 718 4.38 19.71 12.96
C ASN A 718 3.54 18.50 13.42
N PRO A 719 4.04 17.64 14.32
CA PRO A 719 3.47 16.31 14.56
C PRO A 719 2.12 16.29 15.31
N GLY A 720 1.55 17.45 15.63
CA GLY A 720 0.34 17.58 16.43
C GLY A 720 0.65 17.55 17.92
N PHE A 721 1.13 18.69 18.45
CA PHE A 721 1.68 18.82 19.81
C PHE A 721 0.71 18.42 20.96
N HIS A 722 -0.59 18.41 20.70
CA HIS A 722 -1.63 18.07 21.67
C HIS A 722 -1.98 16.57 21.71
N THR A 723 -1.49 15.77 20.75
CA THR A 723 -1.83 14.34 20.64
C THR A 723 -1.22 13.49 21.75
N VAL A 724 -1.86 12.37 22.11
CA VAL A 724 -1.36 11.47 23.16
C VAL A 724 -0.06 10.80 22.71
N GLU A 725 0.02 10.45 21.42
CA GLU A 725 1.17 9.81 20.79
C GLU A 725 2.38 10.74 20.75
N HIS A 726 2.17 12.04 20.53
CA HIS A 726 3.23 13.04 20.63
C HIS A 726 3.67 13.25 22.07
N ARG A 727 2.73 13.40 23.02
CA ARG A 727 3.06 13.56 24.45
C ARG A 727 3.89 12.40 25.00
N ALA A 728 3.56 11.16 24.62
CA ALA A 728 4.32 9.97 24.99
C ALA A 728 5.75 9.99 24.40
N LEU A 729 5.89 10.40 23.14
CA LEU A 729 7.21 10.55 22.52
C LEU A 729 8.02 11.68 23.17
N MET A 730 7.39 12.82 23.47
CA MET A 730 8.05 13.95 24.13
C MET A 730 8.52 13.61 25.54
N ALA A 731 7.79 12.78 26.29
CA ALA A 731 8.28 12.27 27.57
C ALA A 731 9.57 11.45 27.39
N THR A 732 9.65 10.65 26.33
CA THR A 732 10.87 9.90 26.00
C THR A 732 12.00 10.83 25.53
N ILE A 733 11.69 11.86 24.73
CA ILE A 733 12.66 12.88 24.29
C ILE A 733 13.21 13.70 25.47
N ARG A 734 12.38 14.04 26.47
CA ARG A 734 12.85 14.73 27.68
C ARG A 734 13.86 13.86 28.44
N LEU A 735 13.52 12.58 28.66
CA LEU A 735 14.44 11.62 29.27
C LEU A 735 15.74 11.48 28.46
N PHE A 736 15.69 11.63 27.13
CA PHE A 736 16.87 11.63 26.28
C PHE A 736 17.76 12.86 26.55
N TYR A 737 17.18 14.06 26.61
CA TYR A 737 17.91 15.29 26.93
C TYR A 737 18.42 15.35 28.38
N GLU A 738 17.70 14.73 29.31
CA GLU A 738 18.11 14.53 30.71
C GLU A 738 19.17 13.42 30.86
N ASN A 739 19.65 12.85 29.75
CA ASN A 739 20.59 11.73 29.69
C ASN A 739 20.18 10.52 30.56
N SER A 740 18.87 10.34 30.74
CA SER A 740 18.25 9.33 31.62
C SER A 740 17.72 8.11 30.84
N LEU A 741 17.86 8.10 29.51
CA LEU A 741 17.59 6.91 28.68
C LEU A 741 18.82 6.01 28.61
N ASN A 742 18.61 4.72 28.91
CA ASN A 742 19.57 3.69 28.57
C ASN A 742 19.59 3.44 27.05
N HIS A 743 20.60 2.68 26.62
CA HIS A 743 20.89 2.36 25.22
C HIS A 743 19.69 1.83 24.43
N ASP A 744 19.04 0.79 24.95
CA ASP A 744 17.86 0.17 24.31
C ASP A 744 16.70 1.16 24.14
N ARG A 745 16.48 2.03 25.13
CA ARG A 745 15.43 3.03 25.04
C ARG A 745 15.77 4.16 24.07
N LYS A 746 17.05 4.53 23.93
CA LYS A 746 17.50 5.47 22.89
C LYS A 746 17.27 4.87 21.49
N LEU A 747 17.51 3.58 21.31
CA LEU A 747 17.18 2.88 20.06
C LEU A 747 15.68 2.88 19.77
N VAL A 748 14.86 2.55 20.76
CA VAL A 748 13.39 2.57 20.60
C VAL A 748 12.92 3.97 20.21
N LEU A 749 13.47 5.02 20.84
CA LEU A 749 13.21 6.41 20.46
C LEU A 749 13.60 6.68 19.00
N ARG A 750 14.79 6.27 18.58
CA ARG A 750 15.25 6.43 17.19
C ARG A 750 14.31 5.72 16.20
N ARG A 751 13.97 4.45 16.45
CA ARG A 751 13.06 3.66 15.61
C ARG A 751 11.70 4.33 15.50
N GLU A 752 11.18 4.84 16.60
CA GLU A 752 9.93 5.58 16.65
C GLU A 752 9.97 6.86 15.80
N LEU A 753 11.05 7.65 15.92
CA LEU A 753 11.26 8.87 15.13
C LEU A 753 11.35 8.58 13.62
N ILE A 754 12.20 7.63 13.21
CA ILE A 754 12.29 7.22 11.79
C ILE A 754 10.93 6.74 11.30
N HIS A 755 10.25 5.89 12.07
CA HIS A 755 8.97 5.34 11.68
C HIS A 755 7.97 6.46 11.39
N ARG A 756 7.84 7.45 12.28
CA ARG A 756 6.93 8.60 12.14
C ARG A 756 7.28 9.45 10.92
N LEU A 757 8.56 9.76 10.71
CA LEU A 757 9.02 10.52 9.55
C LEU A 757 8.75 9.75 8.24
N ARG A 758 8.99 8.44 8.23
CA ARG A 758 8.72 7.57 7.07
C ARG A 758 7.24 7.55 6.72
N VAL A 759 6.35 7.36 7.70
CA VAL A 759 4.90 7.31 7.41
C VAL A 759 4.34 8.69 7.01
N ASN A 760 4.97 9.80 7.42
CA ASN A 760 4.69 11.13 6.86
C ASN A 760 5.06 11.18 5.37
N LYS A 761 6.30 10.79 5.00
CA LYS A 761 6.73 10.71 3.59
C LYS A 761 5.80 9.83 2.76
N ASN A 762 5.41 8.66 3.27
CA ASN A 762 4.44 7.78 2.61
C ASN A 762 3.07 8.46 2.43
N ALA A 763 2.61 9.23 3.41
CA ALA A 763 1.34 9.94 3.30
C ALA A 763 1.36 10.99 2.18
N ASN A 764 2.47 11.73 2.04
CA ASN A 764 2.68 12.64 0.91
C ASN A 764 2.64 11.88 -0.43
N GLN A 765 3.39 10.77 -0.54
CA GLN A 765 3.39 9.93 -1.74
C GLN A 765 2.00 9.38 -2.07
N TYR A 766 1.29 8.87 -1.08
CA TYR A 766 -0.06 8.34 -1.23
C TYR A 766 -1.05 9.42 -1.66
N SER A 767 -0.94 10.63 -1.09
CA SER A 767 -1.72 11.80 -1.51
C SER A 767 -1.49 12.07 -3.00
N LYS A 768 -0.23 12.12 -3.43
CA LYS A 768 0.13 12.35 -4.83
C LYS A 768 -0.36 11.21 -5.76
N LEU A 769 -0.18 9.93 -5.40
CA LEU A 769 -0.66 8.76 -6.16
C LEU A 769 -2.18 8.72 -6.35
N LEU A 770 -2.91 9.37 -5.46
CA LEU A 770 -4.36 9.54 -5.51
C LEU A 770 -4.78 10.85 -6.20
N GLY A 771 -3.83 11.68 -6.65
CA GLY A 771 -4.10 12.98 -7.25
C GLY A 771 -4.67 13.99 -6.25
N LEU A 772 -4.31 13.87 -4.97
CA LEU A 772 -4.75 14.77 -3.89
C LEU A 772 -3.70 15.86 -3.66
N TYR A 773 -4.00 17.09 -4.09
CA TYR A 773 -3.05 18.22 -4.11
C TYR A 773 -3.48 19.43 -3.29
N ARG A 774 -4.72 19.47 -2.80
CA ARG A 774 -5.27 20.64 -2.10
C ARG A 774 -4.59 20.96 -0.77
N LEU A 775 -3.90 19.99 -0.19
CA LEU A 775 -3.20 20.16 1.08
C LEU A 775 -1.71 20.38 0.82
N PRO A 776 -1.05 21.25 1.59
CA PRO A 776 0.41 21.30 1.58
C PRO A 776 0.98 19.97 2.09
N ALA A 777 2.27 19.75 1.88
CA ALA A 777 2.96 18.57 2.41
C ALA A 777 2.66 18.37 3.91
N ILE A 778 2.54 17.11 4.34
CA ILE A 778 2.11 16.76 5.69
C ILE A 778 2.95 17.43 6.78
N GLU A 779 4.22 17.71 6.51
CA GLU A 779 5.16 18.43 7.39
C GLU A 779 4.70 19.86 7.69
N GLN A 780 4.10 20.53 6.72
CA GLN A 780 3.53 21.87 6.85
C GLN A 780 2.04 21.85 7.24
N TRP A 781 1.39 20.70 7.09
CA TRP A 781 -0.02 20.52 7.41
C TRP A 781 -0.29 20.29 8.91
N THR A 782 -1.39 20.87 9.38
CA THR A 782 -2.00 20.58 10.67
C THR A 782 -3.51 20.42 10.50
N GLN A 783 -4.15 19.64 11.38
CA GLN A 783 -5.60 19.48 11.35
C GLN A 783 -6.34 20.82 11.46
N ALA A 784 -5.82 21.75 12.28
CA ALA A 784 -6.41 23.07 12.46
C ALA A 784 -6.48 23.90 11.15
N LEU A 785 -5.48 23.77 10.26
CA LEU A 785 -5.47 24.45 8.96
C LEU A 785 -6.65 24.06 8.06
N THR A 786 -7.28 22.92 8.32
CA THR A 786 -8.30 22.35 7.42
C THR A 786 -9.61 22.02 8.13
N ALA A 787 -9.69 22.16 9.46
CA ALA A 787 -10.85 21.78 10.26
C ALA A 787 -12.14 22.53 9.87
N GLY A 788 -12.03 23.75 9.33
CA GLY A 788 -13.18 24.51 8.83
C GLY A 788 -13.70 24.08 7.46
N ASN A 789 -12.97 23.21 6.74
CA ASN A 789 -13.23 22.90 5.34
C ASN A 789 -13.99 21.57 5.14
N TYR A 790 -14.31 20.84 6.21
CA TYR A 790 -14.96 19.53 6.12
C TYR A 790 -15.85 19.20 7.32
N ASP A 791 -16.82 18.30 7.10
CA ASP A 791 -17.63 17.72 8.18
C ASP A 791 -16.79 16.78 9.05
N TYR A 792 -16.79 17.04 10.36
CA TYR A 792 -15.98 16.31 11.33
C TYR A 792 -16.37 14.83 11.45
N ARG A 793 -17.66 14.49 11.29
CA ARG A 793 -18.12 13.08 11.38
C ARG A 793 -17.59 12.26 10.20
N THR A 794 -17.69 12.79 9.00
CA THR A 794 -17.18 12.17 7.77
C THR A 794 -15.66 12.04 7.82
N PHE A 795 -14.96 13.11 8.20
CA PHE A 795 -13.52 13.10 8.41
C PHE A 795 -13.09 12.01 9.41
N SER A 796 -13.74 11.93 10.57
CA SER A 796 -13.41 10.95 11.61
C SER A 796 -13.62 9.53 11.13
N LYS A 797 -14.71 9.29 10.39
CA LYS A 797 -15.01 7.98 9.79
C LYS A 797 -13.92 7.56 8.79
N TYR A 798 -13.47 8.47 7.93
CA TYR A 798 -12.41 8.18 6.94
C TYR A 798 -11.07 7.94 7.63
N ALA A 799 -10.70 8.79 8.59
CA ALA A 799 -9.47 8.62 9.36
C ALA A 799 -9.43 7.27 10.07
N GLU A 800 -10.54 6.81 10.64
CA GLU A 800 -10.64 5.50 11.28
C GLU A 800 -10.50 4.35 10.28
N LYS A 801 -11.14 4.43 9.11
CA LYS A 801 -10.99 3.42 8.05
C LYS A 801 -9.56 3.31 7.56
N ILE A 802 -8.90 4.44 7.28
CA ILE A 802 -7.51 4.48 6.85
C ILE A 802 -6.60 3.94 7.97
N ALA A 803 -6.84 4.31 9.23
CA ALA A 803 -6.09 3.77 10.35
C ALA A 803 -6.19 2.26 10.42
N ARG A 804 -7.40 1.69 10.39
CA ARG A 804 -7.65 0.24 10.47
C ARG A 804 -7.16 -0.57 9.25
N SER A 805 -6.88 0.10 8.12
CA SER A 805 -6.45 -0.57 6.88
C SER A 805 -5.06 -1.22 6.92
N GLY A 806 -4.22 -0.85 7.90
CA GLY A 806 -2.83 -1.32 7.95
C GLY A 806 -1.83 -0.45 7.18
N LEU A 807 -2.27 0.56 6.40
CA LEU A 807 -1.41 1.37 5.53
C LEU A 807 -0.17 1.97 6.23
N PHE A 808 -0.35 2.51 7.43
CA PHE A 808 0.70 3.18 8.19
C PHE A 808 1.18 2.42 9.43
N HIS A 809 0.82 1.15 9.58
CA HIS A 809 1.24 0.39 10.75
C HIS A 809 2.73 0.04 10.71
N ALA A 810 3.41 0.20 11.86
CA ALA A 810 4.75 -0.32 12.09
C ALA A 810 4.77 -1.86 12.04
N ALA A 811 5.89 -2.44 11.63
CA ALA A 811 6.16 -3.86 11.87
C ALA A 811 6.21 -4.12 13.38
N LYS A 812 5.67 -5.24 13.84
CA LYS A 812 5.70 -5.61 15.28
C LYS A 812 7.15 -5.70 15.75
N SER A 813 7.47 -5.05 16.88
CA SER A 813 8.76 -5.26 17.58
C SER A 813 8.91 -6.73 18.00
N ARG A 814 10.16 -7.22 18.07
CA ARG A 814 10.50 -8.57 18.59
C ARG A 814 9.96 -8.77 20.02
N ASP A 815 9.86 -7.70 20.79
CA ASP A 815 9.48 -7.73 22.22
C ASP A 815 7.95 -7.75 22.43
N GLY A 816 7.16 -7.82 21.36
CA GLY A 816 5.69 -7.80 21.43
C GLY A 816 5.08 -6.47 21.86
N ARG A 817 5.89 -5.47 22.23
CA ARG A 817 5.43 -4.13 22.59
C ARG A 817 4.88 -3.40 21.36
N HIS A 818 3.64 -2.95 21.47
CA HIS A 818 2.99 -2.13 20.45
C HIS A 818 3.54 -0.70 20.49
N VAL A 819 4.15 -0.26 19.39
CA VAL A 819 4.35 1.17 19.12
C VAL A 819 2.97 1.84 19.02
N PRO A 820 2.72 2.94 19.77
CA PRO A 820 1.48 3.68 19.65
C PRO A 820 1.24 4.12 18.20
N TYR A 821 0.05 3.85 17.68
CA TYR A 821 -0.28 4.16 16.30
C TYR A 821 -0.22 5.67 16.03
N TYR A 822 0.74 6.11 15.22
CA TYR A 822 0.88 7.52 14.86
C TYR A 822 -0.22 7.93 13.85
N ARG A 823 -1.21 8.68 14.34
CA ARG A 823 -2.45 9.00 13.61
C ARG A 823 -2.31 10.04 12.50
N LYS A 824 -1.31 10.92 12.57
CA LYS A 824 -1.20 12.09 11.68
C LYS A 824 -1.29 11.73 10.19
N PRO A 825 -0.60 10.69 9.67
CA PRO A 825 -0.73 10.24 8.27
C PRO A 825 -2.17 9.91 7.84
N SER A 826 -2.92 9.19 8.70
CA SER A 826 -4.31 8.84 8.43
C SER A 826 -5.24 10.04 8.48
N LEU A 827 -5.00 10.96 9.43
CA LEU A 827 -5.74 12.22 9.51
C LEU A 827 -5.46 13.09 8.28
N TYR A 828 -4.21 13.16 7.83
CA TYR A 828 -3.82 13.91 6.64
C TYR A 828 -4.49 13.36 5.38
N LEU A 829 -4.40 12.05 5.12
CA LEU A 829 -5.08 11.45 3.96
C LEU A 829 -6.59 11.58 4.05
N ALA A 830 -7.18 11.43 5.24
CA ALA A 830 -8.61 11.64 5.43
C ALA A 830 -9.00 13.08 5.10
N ALA A 831 -8.26 14.07 5.60
CA ALA A 831 -8.49 15.49 5.28
C ALA A 831 -8.37 15.73 3.78
N ALA A 832 -7.34 15.18 3.13
CA ALA A 832 -7.13 15.32 1.69
C ALA A 832 -8.29 14.73 0.88
N MET A 833 -8.74 13.52 1.23
CA MET A 833 -9.87 12.83 0.59
C MET A 833 -11.19 13.59 0.80
N VAL A 834 -11.46 14.11 2.01
CA VAL A 834 -12.68 14.90 2.25
C VAL A 834 -12.62 16.24 1.52
N SER A 835 -11.46 16.90 1.49
CA SER A 835 -11.24 18.12 0.71
C SER A 835 -11.43 17.89 -0.79
N ALA A 836 -11.11 16.69 -1.29
CA ALA A 836 -11.38 16.27 -2.66
C ALA A 836 -12.80 15.70 -2.86
N LYS A 837 -13.69 15.77 -1.85
CA LYS A 837 -15.09 15.29 -1.89
C LYS A 837 -15.23 13.80 -2.22
N TYR A 838 -14.35 12.97 -1.68
CA TYR A 838 -14.47 11.51 -1.78
C TYR A 838 -15.68 11.00 -0.99
N ASN A 839 -16.38 9.99 -1.51
CA ASN A 839 -17.35 9.19 -0.74
C ASN A 839 -16.68 7.99 -0.04
N GLU A 840 -17.45 7.27 0.77
CA GLU A 840 -16.95 6.13 1.55
C GLU A 840 -16.40 4.98 0.68
N TRP A 841 -17.01 4.75 -0.48
CA TRP A 841 -16.60 3.69 -1.40
C TRP A 841 -15.27 4.03 -2.11
N GLU A 842 -15.08 5.29 -2.50
CA GLU A 842 -13.83 5.79 -3.08
C GLU A 842 -12.68 5.73 -2.08
N VAL A 843 -12.94 5.99 -0.81
CA VAL A 843 -11.94 5.80 0.25
C VAL A 843 -11.51 4.33 0.32
N GLU A 844 -12.44 3.37 0.23
CA GLU A 844 -12.10 1.94 0.23
C GLU A 844 -11.29 1.53 -1.01
N ILE A 845 -11.63 2.06 -2.18
CA ILE A 845 -10.87 1.81 -3.41
C ILE A 845 -9.49 2.45 -3.35
N ALA A 846 -9.39 3.68 -2.84
CA ALA A 846 -8.11 4.34 -2.64
C ALA A 846 -7.23 3.52 -1.69
N ILE A 847 -7.78 3.03 -0.56
CA ILE A 847 -7.07 2.13 0.35
C ILE A 847 -6.60 0.86 -0.38
N LYS A 848 -7.47 0.19 -1.14
CA LYS A 848 -7.10 -1.02 -1.90
C LYS A 848 -6.01 -0.73 -2.94
N LYS A 849 -6.10 0.37 -3.67
CA LYS A 849 -5.09 0.83 -4.64
C LYS A 849 -3.74 1.05 -3.96
N LEU A 850 -3.73 1.74 -2.83
CA LEU A 850 -2.52 2.01 -2.05
C LEU A 850 -1.92 0.72 -1.46
N LEU A 851 -2.74 -0.21 -0.96
CA LEU A 851 -2.27 -1.51 -0.48
C LEU A 851 -1.66 -2.34 -1.61
N ASN A 852 -2.29 -2.40 -2.78
CA ASN A 852 -1.73 -3.10 -3.95
C ASN A 852 -0.40 -2.48 -4.40
N HIS A 853 -0.28 -1.15 -4.35
CA HIS A 853 0.98 -0.46 -4.62
C HIS A 853 2.06 -0.78 -3.58
N ARG A 854 1.68 -0.91 -2.29
CA ARG A 854 2.59 -1.33 -1.21
C ARG A 854 3.08 -2.77 -1.34
N PHE A 855 2.31 -3.67 -1.96
CA PHE A 855 2.60 -5.10 -2.08
C PHE A 855 3.03 -5.56 -3.48
N GLY A 856 3.29 -4.64 -4.40
CA GLY A 856 3.58 -4.93 -5.82
C GLY A 856 4.91 -5.64 -6.11
N ASP A 857 5.69 -6.01 -5.10
CA ASP A 857 6.93 -6.76 -5.27
C ASP A 857 6.77 -8.20 -4.76
N ASN A 858 6.78 -9.15 -5.71
CA ASN A 858 6.75 -10.58 -5.46
C ASN A 858 7.86 -11.04 -4.51
N VAL A 859 8.98 -10.30 -4.40
CA VAL A 859 10.06 -10.59 -3.45
C VAL A 859 9.70 -10.13 -2.04
N THR A 860 9.10 -8.96 -1.84
CA THR A 860 8.56 -8.56 -0.52
C THR A 860 7.42 -9.47 -0.07
N ALA A 861 6.55 -9.88 -1.00
CA ALA A 861 5.52 -10.89 -0.74
C ALA A 861 6.17 -12.25 -0.39
N HIS A 862 7.20 -12.69 -1.12
CA HIS A 862 7.95 -13.90 -0.83
C HIS A 862 8.69 -13.79 0.50
N TYR A 863 9.37 -12.70 0.82
CA TYR A 863 10.11 -12.45 2.05
C TYR A 863 9.17 -12.40 3.26
N THR A 864 7.97 -11.80 3.10
CA THR A 864 6.93 -11.82 4.12
C THR A 864 6.31 -13.22 4.29
N LYS A 865 6.19 -13.99 3.19
CA LYS A 865 5.79 -15.40 3.20
C LYS A 865 6.85 -16.28 3.87
N THR A 866 8.13 -16.08 3.57
CA THR A 866 9.28 -16.80 4.15
C THR A 866 9.48 -16.42 5.61
N ALA A 867 9.32 -15.15 5.98
CA ALA A 867 9.33 -14.70 7.37
C ALA A 867 8.08 -15.17 8.16
N ARG A 868 6.97 -15.46 7.47
CA ARG A 868 5.83 -16.20 8.03
C ARG A 868 6.17 -17.68 8.20
N TYR A 869 6.80 -18.32 7.23
CA TYR A 869 7.24 -19.71 7.32
C TYR A 869 8.30 -19.92 8.40
N SER A 870 9.30 -19.04 8.53
CA SER A 870 10.29 -19.07 9.60
C SER A 870 9.65 -18.84 10.98
N ARG A 871 8.59 -18.01 11.07
CA ARG A 871 7.79 -17.86 12.29
C ARG A 871 6.91 -19.08 12.58
N SER A 872 6.36 -19.72 11.57
CA SER A 872 5.65 -20.99 11.71
C SER A 872 6.59 -22.11 12.12
N VAL A 873 7.83 -22.15 11.60
CA VAL A 873 8.87 -23.11 12.02
C VAL A 873 9.37 -22.82 13.43
N ALA A 874 9.51 -21.56 13.83
CA ALA A 874 9.83 -21.19 15.21
C ALA A 874 8.68 -21.53 16.17
N SER A 875 7.43 -21.34 15.73
CA SER A 875 6.23 -21.72 16.49
C SER A 875 6.06 -23.23 16.58
N ILE A 876 6.35 -23.97 15.50
CA ILE A 876 6.39 -25.43 15.51
C ILE A 876 7.54 -25.93 16.39
N LYS A 877 8.73 -25.31 16.36
CA LYS A 877 9.83 -25.62 17.28
C LYS A 877 9.51 -25.30 18.73
N SER A 878 8.73 -24.24 18.99
CA SER A 878 8.22 -23.91 20.33
C SER A 878 7.20 -24.94 20.79
N ILE A 879 6.20 -25.27 19.96
CA ILE A 879 5.19 -26.28 20.24
C ILE A 879 5.83 -27.66 20.43
N LEU A 880 6.85 -28.00 19.63
CA LEU A 880 7.61 -29.24 19.78
C LEU A 880 8.48 -29.23 21.04
N ARG A 881 9.06 -28.10 21.45
CA ARG A 881 9.77 -27.96 22.74
C ARG A 881 8.82 -28.05 23.93
N ASP A 882 7.65 -27.42 23.84
CA ASP A 882 6.64 -27.41 24.89
C ASP A 882 6.02 -28.80 25.03
N SER A 883 5.85 -29.52 23.92
CA SER A 883 5.50 -30.95 23.86
C SER A 883 6.62 -31.85 24.41
N TRP A 884 7.89 -31.55 24.13
CA TRP A 884 9.03 -32.30 24.68
C TRP A 884 9.22 -32.10 26.18
N ASN A 885 8.93 -30.89 26.68
CA ASN A 885 9.03 -30.56 28.09
C ASN A 885 7.85 -31.09 28.91
N THR A 886 6.67 -31.30 28.28
CA THR A 886 5.50 -31.90 28.93
C THR A 886 5.52 -33.43 28.94
N SER A 887 6.37 -34.10 28.15
CA SER A 887 6.46 -35.58 28.14
C SER A 887 7.46 -36.18 29.13
N ARG A 888 7.99 -35.39 30.08
CA ARG A 888 8.89 -35.87 31.15
C ARG A 888 8.18 -36.58 32.32
N THR A 889 7.07 -37.26 32.05
CA THR A 889 6.50 -38.24 32.99
C THR A 889 6.49 -39.62 32.34
N THR A 890 7.44 -40.45 32.80
CA THR A 890 7.59 -41.91 32.59
C THR A 890 7.84 -42.40 31.15
N PRO A 891 8.93 -43.15 30.89
CA PRO A 891 9.19 -43.72 29.57
C PRO A 891 8.33 -44.97 29.34
N PRO A 892 7.54 -45.05 28.25
CA PRO A 892 7.02 -46.34 27.81
C PRO A 892 8.12 -47.11 27.08
N SER A 893 8.17 -48.42 27.32
CA SER A 893 9.14 -49.35 26.73
C SER A 893 9.17 -49.26 25.21
N ARG A 894 10.36 -49.11 24.64
CA ARG A 894 10.59 -49.15 23.18
C ARG A 894 10.20 -50.53 22.63
N THR A 895 9.26 -50.56 21.71
CA THR A 895 9.09 -51.69 20.78
C THR A 895 10.23 -51.63 19.74
N PRO A 896 10.92 -52.74 19.43
CA PRO A 896 12.00 -52.74 18.45
C PRO A 896 11.52 -52.33 17.04
N LEU A 897 12.40 -51.66 16.32
CA LEU A 897 12.24 -51.18 14.93
C LEU A 897 11.91 -52.25 13.88
N ALA A 898 11.79 -53.52 14.27
CA ALA A 898 11.45 -54.63 13.39
C ALA A 898 9.95 -54.71 13.04
N ASN A 899 9.07 -53.95 13.71
CA ASN A 899 7.61 -54.06 13.56
C ASN A 899 6.96 -52.90 12.78
N ILE A 900 7.71 -52.20 11.92
CA ILE A 900 7.13 -51.16 11.06
C ILE A 900 7.08 -51.68 9.63
N GLU A 901 5.90 -52.16 9.22
CA GLU A 901 5.57 -52.38 7.81
C GLU A 901 5.31 -51.04 7.15
N TRP A 902 6.03 -50.76 6.06
CA TRP A 902 5.91 -49.55 5.27
C TRP A 902 4.94 -49.79 4.12
N HIS A 903 3.82 -49.04 4.10
CA HIS A 903 2.94 -48.89 2.96
C HIS A 903 2.99 -47.45 2.43
#